data_AF-A0AAE3LTV8-F1
#
_entry.id   AF-A0AAE3LTV8-F1
#
_cell.length_a   1.000
_cell.length_b   1.000
_cell.length_c   1.000
_cell.angle_alpha   90.00
_cell.angle_beta   90.00
_cell.angle_gamma   90.00
#
_symmetry.space_group_name_H-M   'P 1'
#
loop_
_entity.id
_entity.type
_entity.pdbx_description
1 polymer ?
#
loop_
_entity_poly.entity_id
_entity_poly.type
_entity_poly.pdbx_seq_one_letter_code
_entity_poly.pdbx_strand_id
1 'polypeptide(L)'
;MGEIKNINTGTIVSNTVQQLEQPINDRDLVELGGYHAYLNYNVDDIIEVNGSEYRVYSVVGNTTSGLDAMTVQNLATGQYVVVYQGTSDTTDMFVDAQLLSDFTPAQLEDAKDYYEDMVEKFGDIAYVTGNSLGGGLAGYVGVHHPDVEVVTLNPALLPDGIVDEGEDYKNIHNYFSVYDPLTTAIETGNLENRIPGAHYEINNGVPSFSFIGNNHTGFLRKSGSELDWRIDEQEQAYIIGNEGEPGYGKIYFNADAHVITSVWTGKSLHAGFTPRLDLNHSHLKQLGDAIGSQVLSRIKTSNDYLENSFEIVIDENQKFAIRVQNLQDQFDDLFKNYIGDPVFNEITKHAERVKGVIDDLIRSLAVAEIACRNLNSILNSPPMELLEFLINQNISVEVIFQQIRQELYQLKQQVDNLTNGFQYIVRDMIPDLFVSRTNAFRDAVVDEIMAHYQIIMKNKGLVEKQIGDYQLQIQAVAQTFKDQDQLLGSSIRTKSKFSGTRVEIQPVKEYPLLDSPYMKVRMQLKEIHLDLAFEVFEKSSHSLIKPILNSLKIILWSVESLLETASATIRGAKNIGLYGNIPGLIASLFSNFDDKVNRAVNDALRPLDELASTLEGLRDGINRIDNNFGEVIDNFRPYFDTFLFQNSGYYNIHLYNSAAANILDDMELLLKDIVHQLSEQKANAILALNEASEGVLKNIQILEEQVNRVTIG
;
A
#
# COMPACT_ATOMS: atom_id res chain seq x y z
N MET A 1 7.54 32.75 32.66
CA MET A 1 6.44 33.74 32.54
C MET A 1 6.81 34.69 31.42
N GLY A 2 6.35 34.37 30.22
CA GLY A 2 6.54 35.15 29.00
C GLY A 2 5.47 34.69 28.03
N GLU A 3 4.61 35.63 27.63
CA GLU A 3 3.36 35.44 26.90
C GLU A 3 3.57 34.77 25.54
N ILE A 4 2.80 33.71 25.28
CA ILE A 4 2.64 33.13 23.95
C ILE A 4 1.50 33.89 23.27
N LYS A 5 1.83 34.58 22.18
CA LYS A 5 0.88 35.22 21.28
C LYS A 5 0.08 34.14 20.55
N ASN A 6 -1.24 34.20 20.70
CA ASN A 6 -2.22 33.50 19.87
C ASN A 6 -1.96 33.79 18.39
N ILE A 7 -1.73 32.74 17.61
CA ILE A 7 -1.81 32.76 16.16
C ILE A 7 -3.28 32.46 15.82
N ASN A 8 -3.94 33.45 15.21
CA ASN A 8 -5.30 33.35 14.67
C ASN A 8 -5.37 32.18 13.68
N THR A 9 -6.19 31.18 14.00
CA THR A 9 -6.69 30.18 13.06
C THR A 9 -7.55 30.90 12.00
N GLY A 10 -7.24 30.63 10.74
CA GLY A 10 -7.86 31.26 9.57
C GLY A 10 -9.38 31.15 9.61
N THR A 11 -10.03 32.31 9.59
CA THR A 11 -11.46 32.44 9.35
C THR A 11 -11.75 32.04 7.91
N ILE A 12 -12.55 31.00 7.70
CA ILE A 12 -13.16 30.68 6.42
C ILE A 12 -14.00 31.92 6.04
N VAL A 13 -13.54 32.66 5.04
CA VAL A 13 -14.28 33.80 4.50
C VAL A 13 -15.36 33.22 3.59
N SER A 14 -16.60 33.18 4.08
CA SER A 14 -17.78 32.97 3.25
C SER A 14 -17.89 34.14 2.27
N ASN A 15 -17.44 33.94 1.03
CA ASN A 15 -17.68 34.90 -0.04
C ASN A 15 -19.15 34.80 -0.44
N THR A 16 -19.98 35.70 0.08
CA THR A 16 -21.36 35.90 -0.37
C THR A 16 -21.33 36.48 -1.79
N VAL A 17 -21.22 35.60 -2.79
CA VAL A 17 -21.61 35.90 -4.16
C VAL A 17 -23.14 36.08 -4.14
N GLN A 18 -23.66 37.13 -4.78
CA GLN A 18 -25.10 37.26 -5.00
C GLN A 18 -25.61 35.95 -5.64
N GLN A 19 -26.43 35.20 -4.90
CA GLN A 19 -27.14 34.02 -5.39
C GLN A 19 -28.00 34.45 -6.59
N LEU A 20 -27.46 34.25 -7.79
CA LEU A 20 -28.29 33.90 -8.93
C LEU A 20 -29.00 32.60 -8.54
N GLU A 21 -30.30 32.50 -8.79
CA GLU A 21 -31.08 31.25 -8.62
C GLU A 21 -30.30 30.11 -9.30
N GLN A 22 -29.61 29.28 -8.52
CA GLN A 22 -28.86 28.14 -9.05
C GLN A 22 -29.89 27.06 -9.38
N PRO A 23 -30.08 26.69 -10.66
CA PRO A 23 -30.93 25.56 -10.99
C PRO A 23 -30.39 24.28 -10.35
N ILE A 24 -31.29 23.35 -10.04
CA ILE A 24 -30.90 21.99 -9.62
C ILE A 24 -30.00 21.40 -10.71
N ASN A 25 -28.87 20.82 -10.30
CA ASN A 25 -27.86 20.28 -11.21
C ASN A 25 -27.45 18.87 -10.80
N ASP A 26 -26.68 18.19 -11.65
CA ASP A 26 -26.27 16.80 -11.44
C ASP A 26 -25.52 16.57 -10.12
N ARG A 27 -24.77 17.55 -9.60
CA ARG A 27 -24.10 17.42 -8.30
C ARG A 27 -25.10 17.29 -7.17
N ASP A 28 -26.17 18.09 -7.20
CA ASP A 28 -27.25 18.03 -6.21
C ASP A 28 -27.94 16.68 -6.26
N LEU A 29 -28.20 16.17 -7.47
CA LEU A 29 -28.88 14.89 -7.66
C LEU A 29 -28.01 13.70 -7.24
N VAL A 30 -26.69 13.76 -7.46
CA VAL A 30 -25.74 12.74 -6.99
C VAL A 30 -25.64 12.74 -5.46
N GLU A 31 -25.58 13.90 -4.81
CA GLU A 31 -25.59 13.99 -3.33
C GLU A 31 -26.92 13.52 -2.74
N LEU A 32 -28.05 13.93 -3.33
CA LEU A 32 -29.37 13.47 -2.91
C LEU A 32 -29.50 11.94 -3.00
N GLY A 33 -29.08 11.35 -4.12
CA GLY A 33 -29.18 9.91 -4.35
C GLY A 33 -28.17 9.07 -3.56
N GLY A 34 -26.92 9.52 -3.45
CA GLY A 34 -25.84 8.77 -2.82
C GLY A 34 -25.72 8.96 -1.30
N TYR A 35 -26.12 10.13 -0.79
CA TYR A 35 -25.99 10.46 0.63
C TYR A 35 -27.36 10.56 1.32
N HIS A 36 -28.19 11.53 0.90
CA HIS A 36 -29.43 11.84 1.62
C HIS A 36 -30.49 10.74 1.52
N ALA A 37 -30.52 9.98 0.43
CA ALA A 37 -31.43 8.85 0.26
C ALA A 37 -31.30 7.79 1.36
N TYR A 38 -30.16 7.74 2.05
CA TYR A 38 -29.89 6.78 3.11
C TYR A 38 -29.90 7.36 4.52
N LEU A 39 -30.32 8.62 4.66
CA LEU A 39 -30.48 9.29 5.94
C LEU A 39 -31.97 9.32 6.31
N ASN A 40 -32.26 9.22 7.61
CA ASN A 40 -33.64 9.24 8.08
C ASN A 40 -34.13 10.67 8.25
N TYR A 41 -35.09 11.07 7.43
CA TYR A 41 -35.75 12.37 7.50
C TYR A 41 -37.24 12.26 7.81
N ASN A 42 -37.78 13.33 8.38
CA ASN A 42 -39.21 13.56 8.51
C ASN A 42 -39.67 14.59 7.49
N VAL A 43 -40.97 14.59 7.20
CA VAL A 43 -41.60 15.67 6.45
C VAL A 43 -41.34 17.01 7.18
N ASP A 44 -41.11 18.06 6.39
CA ASP A 44 -40.71 19.42 6.78
C ASP A 44 -39.27 19.60 7.28
N ASP A 45 -38.46 18.54 7.35
CA ASP A 45 -37.02 18.67 7.60
C ASP A 45 -36.36 19.52 6.48
N ILE A 46 -35.40 20.36 6.87
CA ILE A 46 -34.56 21.12 5.94
C ILE A 46 -33.18 20.46 5.89
N ILE A 47 -32.74 20.11 4.68
CA ILE A 47 -31.45 19.50 4.39
C ILE A 47 -30.63 20.44 3.51
N GLU A 48 -29.32 20.44 3.70
CA GLU A 48 -28.38 21.19 2.88
C GLU A 48 -27.74 20.25 1.86
N VAL A 49 -27.79 20.62 0.59
CA VAL A 49 -27.25 19.87 -0.56
C VAL A 49 -26.44 20.84 -1.40
N ASN A 50 -25.13 20.63 -1.54
CA ASN A 50 -24.20 21.54 -2.24
C ASN A 50 -24.37 23.04 -1.90
N GLY A 51 -24.71 23.36 -0.65
CA GLY A 51 -24.93 24.74 -0.18
C GLY A 51 -26.31 25.34 -0.55
N SER A 52 -27.23 24.52 -1.07
CA SER A 52 -28.64 24.87 -1.30
C SER A 52 -29.54 24.18 -0.27
N GLU A 53 -30.57 24.89 0.20
CA GLU A 53 -31.53 24.32 1.15
C GLU A 53 -32.67 23.60 0.42
N TYR A 54 -32.96 22.38 0.85
CA TYR A 54 -34.06 21.56 0.38
C TYR A 54 -35.01 21.24 1.54
N ARG A 55 -36.32 21.27 1.30
CA ARG A 55 -37.33 20.80 2.26
C ARG A 55 -37.89 19.45 1.85
N VAL A 56 -38.01 18.53 2.82
CA VAL A 56 -38.64 17.23 2.62
C VAL A 56 -40.16 17.36 2.65
N TYR A 57 -40.84 16.89 1.61
CA TYR A 57 -42.30 16.98 1.45
C TYR A 57 -43.01 15.63 1.54
N SER A 58 -42.32 14.54 1.22
CA SER A 58 -42.84 13.19 1.33
C SER A 58 -41.71 12.23 1.66
N VAL A 59 -42.00 11.25 2.51
CA VAL A 59 -41.12 10.11 2.81
C VAL A 59 -42.00 8.88 2.83
N VAL A 60 -41.61 7.86 2.09
CA VAL A 60 -42.21 6.52 2.13
C VAL A 60 -41.10 5.52 2.42
N GLY A 61 -41.37 4.55 3.29
CA GLY A 61 -40.46 3.43 3.45
C GLY A 61 -41.05 2.23 4.18
N ASN A 62 -40.34 1.11 4.14
CA ASN A 62 -40.80 -0.21 4.59
C ASN A 62 -42.10 -0.65 3.92
N THR A 63 -42.27 -0.36 2.63
CA THR A 63 -43.42 -0.82 1.85
C THR A 63 -43.36 -2.34 1.62
N THR A 64 -44.46 -2.94 1.18
CA THR A 64 -44.52 -4.39 0.94
C THR A 64 -43.64 -4.83 -0.24
N SER A 65 -43.39 -3.94 -1.21
CA SER A 65 -42.48 -4.17 -2.33
C SER A 65 -41.02 -3.88 -2.00
N GLY A 66 -40.73 -3.25 -0.85
CA GLY A 66 -39.39 -2.78 -0.50
C GLY A 66 -39.02 -1.42 -1.11
N LEU A 67 -39.98 -0.68 -1.67
CA LEU A 67 -39.78 0.72 -2.07
C LEU A 67 -39.56 1.61 -0.85
N ASP A 68 -38.46 2.35 -0.88
CA ASP A 68 -38.13 3.48 -0.02
C ASP A 68 -37.84 4.71 -0.90
N ALA A 69 -38.52 5.83 -0.64
CA ALA A 69 -38.39 7.05 -1.44
C ALA A 69 -38.70 8.32 -0.65
N MET A 70 -38.20 9.45 -1.11
CA MET A 70 -38.60 10.76 -0.62
C MET A 70 -38.78 11.77 -1.75
N THR A 71 -39.57 12.80 -1.48
CA THR A 71 -39.70 13.97 -2.37
C THR A 71 -39.23 15.20 -1.64
N VAL A 72 -38.32 15.95 -2.26
CA VAL A 72 -37.74 17.18 -1.72
C VAL A 72 -38.00 18.36 -2.65
N GLN A 73 -38.01 19.57 -2.10
CA GLN A 73 -38.14 20.82 -2.86
C GLN A 73 -36.93 21.70 -2.63
N ASN A 74 -36.26 22.13 -3.69
CA ASN A 74 -35.25 23.18 -3.60
C ASN A 74 -35.93 24.51 -3.23
N LEU A 75 -35.54 25.12 -2.11
CA LEU A 75 -36.21 26.32 -1.60
C LEU A 75 -35.92 27.59 -2.41
N ALA A 76 -34.84 27.60 -3.20
CA ALA A 76 -34.49 28.74 -4.05
C ALA A 76 -35.27 28.72 -5.37
N THR A 77 -35.41 27.55 -6.00
CA THR A 77 -36.06 27.43 -7.31
C THR A 77 -37.53 27.00 -7.23
N GLY A 78 -37.96 26.43 -6.10
CA GLY A 78 -39.28 25.84 -5.93
C GLY A 78 -39.48 24.51 -6.65
N GLN A 79 -38.46 23.98 -7.34
CA GLN A 79 -38.53 22.72 -8.08
C GLN A 79 -38.47 21.51 -7.14
N TYR A 80 -39.23 20.48 -7.49
CA TYR A 80 -39.30 19.23 -6.75
C TYR A 80 -38.40 18.15 -7.37
N VAL A 81 -37.87 17.27 -6.52
CA VAL A 81 -37.05 16.11 -6.86
C VAL A 81 -37.60 14.87 -6.14
N VAL A 82 -37.79 13.78 -6.87
CA VAL A 82 -38.05 12.46 -6.28
C VAL A 82 -36.73 11.70 -6.14
N VAL A 83 -36.47 11.16 -4.95
CA VAL A 83 -35.24 10.48 -4.58
C VAL A 83 -35.56 9.06 -4.14
N TYR A 84 -35.05 8.06 -4.86
CA TYR A 84 -35.21 6.65 -4.52
C TYR A 84 -34.00 6.13 -3.76
N GLN A 85 -34.26 5.37 -2.69
CA GLN A 85 -33.24 4.76 -1.87
C GLN A 85 -32.89 3.35 -2.38
N GLY A 86 -31.60 3.00 -2.34
CA GLY A 86 -31.11 1.65 -2.60
C GLY A 86 -31.06 0.78 -1.34
N THR A 87 -30.56 -0.45 -1.47
CA THR A 87 -30.42 -1.37 -0.32
C THR A 87 -29.48 -0.77 0.74
N SER A 88 -29.90 -0.75 2.00
CA SER A 88 -29.14 -0.14 3.11
C SER A 88 -28.08 -1.07 3.73
N ASP A 89 -28.08 -2.37 3.41
CA ASP A 89 -27.11 -3.35 3.91
C ASP A 89 -25.94 -3.52 2.93
N THR A 90 -24.75 -3.07 3.35
CA THR A 90 -23.50 -3.14 2.56
C THR A 90 -22.97 -4.56 2.41
N THR A 91 -23.43 -5.51 3.24
CA THR A 91 -23.06 -6.92 3.15
C THR A 91 -23.84 -7.65 2.05
N ASP A 92 -25.12 -7.32 1.91
CA ASP A 92 -25.99 -7.84 0.85
C ASP A 92 -25.55 -7.30 -0.52
N MET A 93 -25.09 -6.05 -0.59
CA MET A 93 -24.58 -5.43 -1.82
C MET A 93 -23.47 -6.23 -2.55
N PHE A 94 -22.54 -6.89 -1.85
CA PHE A 94 -21.50 -7.71 -2.48
C PHE A 94 -22.06 -9.04 -3.01
N VAL A 95 -23.04 -9.62 -2.32
CA VAL A 95 -23.74 -10.84 -2.73
C VAL A 95 -24.68 -10.52 -3.89
N ASP A 96 -25.35 -9.38 -3.86
CA ASP A 96 -26.26 -8.87 -4.89
C ASP A 96 -25.52 -8.41 -6.14
N ALA A 97 -24.29 -7.89 -6.01
CA ALA A 97 -23.41 -7.64 -7.16
C ALA A 97 -22.94 -8.95 -7.82
N GLN A 98 -22.86 -10.07 -7.09
CA GLN A 98 -22.70 -11.41 -7.68
C GLN A 98 -24.01 -11.95 -8.27
N LEU A 99 -25.15 -11.36 -7.92
CA LEU A 99 -26.50 -11.70 -8.37
C LEU A 99 -27.14 -10.58 -9.24
N LEU A 100 -26.34 -9.67 -9.84
CA LEU A 100 -26.65 -8.65 -10.87
C LEU A 100 -28.14 -8.24 -11.08
N SER A 101 -28.78 -7.83 -9.97
CA SER A 101 -30.11 -7.22 -9.73
C SER A 101 -31.39 -8.09 -9.79
N ASP A 102 -31.96 -8.38 -8.62
CA ASP A 102 -33.31 -8.98 -8.43
C ASP A 102 -34.38 -7.88 -8.23
N PHE A 103 -34.65 -7.06 -9.27
CA PHE A 103 -35.82 -6.19 -9.24
C PHE A 103 -37.11 -7.02 -9.22
N THR A 104 -37.98 -6.78 -8.23
CA THR A 104 -39.34 -7.30 -8.33
C THR A 104 -40.18 -6.37 -9.22
N PRO A 105 -41.02 -6.90 -10.13
CA PRO A 105 -41.92 -6.07 -10.93
C PRO A 105 -42.81 -5.15 -10.08
N ALA A 106 -43.18 -5.57 -8.87
CA ALA A 106 -43.97 -4.75 -7.95
C ALA A 106 -43.22 -3.50 -7.47
N GLN A 107 -41.91 -3.60 -7.19
CA GLN A 107 -41.14 -2.46 -6.73
C GLN A 107 -40.93 -1.40 -7.83
N LEU A 108 -40.79 -1.84 -9.09
CA LEU A 108 -40.69 -0.95 -10.25
C LEU A 108 -42.02 -0.20 -10.49
N GLU A 109 -43.14 -0.91 -10.46
CA GLU A 109 -44.47 -0.28 -10.59
C GLU A 109 -44.76 0.66 -9.41
N ASP A 110 -44.47 0.26 -8.17
CA ASP A 110 -44.67 1.12 -7.00
C ASP A 110 -43.82 2.40 -7.08
N ALA A 111 -42.59 2.33 -7.61
CA ALA A 111 -41.75 3.51 -7.82
C ALA A 111 -42.40 4.47 -8.84
N LYS A 112 -42.86 3.93 -9.97
CA LYS A 112 -43.57 4.73 -10.97
C LYS A 112 -44.84 5.35 -10.41
N ASP A 113 -45.65 4.56 -9.71
CA ASP A 113 -46.87 5.03 -9.04
C ASP A 113 -46.56 6.15 -8.05
N TYR A 114 -45.49 6.01 -7.24
CA TYR A 114 -45.05 7.06 -6.32
C TYR A 114 -44.71 8.36 -7.05
N TYR A 115 -43.95 8.30 -8.16
CA TYR A 115 -43.64 9.48 -8.97
C TYR A 115 -44.91 10.17 -9.48
N GLU A 116 -45.84 9.41 -10.10
CA GLU A 116 -47.10 9.95 -10.63
C GLU A 116 -47.96 10.58 -9.51
N ASP A 117 -48.00 9.94 -8.34
CA ASP A 117 -48.68 10.44 -7.14
C ASP A 117 -48.11 11.79 -6.66
N MET A 118 -46.79 11.97 -6.74
CA MET A 118 -46.13 13.20 -6.35
C MET A 118 -46.37 14.31 -7.39
N VAL A 119 -46.39 13.96 -8.68
CA VAL A 119 -46.78 14.90 -9.75
C VAL A 119 -48.22 15.38 -9.57
N GLU A 120 -49.16 14.48 -9.23
CA GLU A 120 -50.54 14.86 -8.93
C GLU A 120 -50.64 15.83 -7.73
N LYS A 121 -49.83 15.61 -6.69
CA LYS A 121 -49.86 16.40 -5.45
C LYS A 121 -49.17 17.76 -5.56
N PHE A 122 -48.05 17.83 -6.28
CA PHE A 122 -47.16 18.99 -6.25
C PHE A 122 -47.00 19.71 -7.60
N GLY A 123 -47.53 19.14 -8.69
CA GLY A 123 -47.38 19.66 -10.05
C GLY A 123 -46.13 19.11 -10.73
N ASP A 124 -45.51 19.89 -11.63
CA ASP A 124 -44.39 19.43 -12.43
C ASP A 124 -43.18 19.06 -11.56
N ILE A 125 -42.78 17.78 -11.58
CA ILE A 125 -41.55 17.26 -10.97
C ILE A 125 -40.54 17.06 -12.09
N ALA A 126 -39.52 17.91 -12.11
CA ALA A 126 -38.54 17.97 -13.19
C ALA A 126 -37.38 16.98 -13.04
N TYR A 127 -37.16 16.43 -11.84
CA TYR A 127 -35.97 15.62 -11.54
C TYR A 127 -36.29 14.36 -10.73
N VAL A 128 -35.60 13.28 -11.08
CA VAL A 128 -35.60 12.02 -10.34
C VAL A 128 -34.17 11.55 -10.14
N THR A 129 -33.84 11.01 -8.98
CA THR A 129 -32.50 10.49 -8.69
C THR A 129 -32.53 9.25 -7.79
N GLY A 130 -31.42 8.53 -7.76
CA GLY A 130 -31.18 7.42 -6.85
C GLY A 130 -29.78 6.83 -7.01
N ASN A 131 -29.38 6.02 -6.02
CA ASN A 131 -28.16 5.23 -6.05
C ASN A 131 -28.47 3.73 -5.98
N SER A 132 -27.63 2.89 -6.56
CA SER A 132 -27.80 1.42 -6.51
C SER A 132 -29.15 0.97 -7.09
N LEU A 133 -29.88 0.11 -6.37
CA LEU A 133 -31.27 -0.25 -6.64
C LEU A 133 -32.17 0.98 -6.86
N GLY A 134 -32.03 2.03 -6.04
CA GLY A 134 -32.76 3.29 -6.20
C GLY A 134 -32.43 4.01 -7.51
N GLY A 135 -31.18 3.90 -7.99
CA GLY A 135 -30.78 4.38 -9.31
C GLY A 135 -31.48 3.63 -10.45
N GLY A 136 -31.65 2.31 -10.31
CA GLY A 136 -32.45 1.54 -11.27
C GLY A 136 -33.94 1.90 -11.23
N LEU A 137 -34.53 2.14 -10.04
CA LEU A 137 -35.90 2.65 -9.92
C LEU A 137 -36.07 4.02 -10.60
N ALA A 138 -35.11 4.92 -10.41
CA ALA A 138 -35.05 6.22 -11.08
C ALA A 138 -34.99 6.06 -12.61
N GLY A 139 -34.12 5.16 -13.09
CA GLY A 139 -34.01 4.82 -14.52
C GLY A 139 -35.31 4.27 -15.09
N TYR A 140 -36.04 3.43 -14.35
CA TYR A 140 -37.35 2.91 -14.77
C TYR A 140 -38.37 4.03 -14.98
N VAL A 141 -38.42 4.99 -14.06
CA VAL A 141 -39.27 6.18 -14.20
C VAL A 141 -38.86 6.99 -15.44
N GLY A 142 -37.55 7.23 -15.64
CA GLY A 142 -37.04 7.98 -16.79
C GLY A 142 -37.35 7.35 -18.15
N VAL A 143 -37.38 6.02 -18.24
CA VAL A 143 -37.76 5.28 -19.45
C VAL A 143 -39.24 5.52 -19.80
N HIS A 144 -40.10 5.68 -18.80
CA HIS A 144 -41.54 5.91 -18.98
C HIS A 144 -41.95 7.39 -19.05
N HIS A 145 -41.07 8.30 -18.59
CA HIS A 145 -41.31 9.74 -18.52
C HIS A 145 -40.12 10.51 -19.14
N PRO A 146 -40.03 10.60 -20.48
CA PRO A 146 -38.91 11.24 -21.17
C PRO A 146 -38.84 12.77 -20.99
N ASP A 147 -39.85 13.37 -20.36
CA ASP A 147 -39.93 14.78 -19.97
C ASP A 147 -39.23 15.09 -18.64
N VAL A 148 -38.73 14.06 -17.93
CA VAL A 148 -38.12 14.15 -16.61
C VAL A 148 -36.63 13.89 -16.70
N GLU A 149 -35.82 14.75 -16.11
CA GLU A 149 -34.38 14.54 -16.02
C GLU A 149 -34.06 13.54 -14.91
N VAL A 150 -33.28 12.50 -15.22
CA VAL A 150 -32.88 11.45 -14.31
C VAL A 150 -31.37 11.46 -14.17
N VAL A 151 -30.88 11.60 -12.94
CA VAL A 151 -29.46 11.49 -12.64
C VAL A 151 -29.27 10.40 -11.60
N THR A 152 -28.38 9.45 -11.86
CA THR A 152 -28.12 8.34 -10.93
C THR A 152 -26.66 8.22 -10.57
N LEU A 153 -26.38 7.60 -9.44
CA LEU A 153 -25.03 7.21 -9.03
C LEU A 153 -24.98 5.69 -8.88
N ASN A 154 -24.06 5.02 -9.58
CA ASN A 154 -23.86 3.57 -9.51
C ASN A 154 -25.20 2.77 -9.57
N PRO A 155 -26.05 2.99 -10.60
CA PRO A 155 -27.37 2.37 -10.67
C PRO A 155 -27.31 0.86 -10.92
N ALA A 156 -28.31 0.14 -10.40
CA ALA A 156 -28.51 -1.28 -10.71
C ALA A 156 -29.16 -1.49 -12.10
N LEU A 157 -28.94 -2.67 -12.69
CA LEU A 157 -29.46 -3.04 -14.00
C LEU A 157 -30.99 -3.15 -14.01
N LEU A 158 -31.67 -2.57 -15.00
CA LEU A 158 -33.10 -2.85 -15.19
C LEU A 158 -33.35 -4.28 -15.69
N PRO A 159 -34.52 -4.90 -15.43
CA PRO A 159 -34.86 -6.21 -16.00
C PRO A 159 -34.72 -6.25 -17.53
N ASP A 160 -34.42 -7.43 -18.05
CA ASP A 160 -34.28 -7.64 -19.49
C ASP A 160 -35.57 -7.27 -20.25
N GLY A 161 -35.42 -6.62 -21.39
CA GLY A 161 -36.53 -6.16 -22.24
C GLY A 161 -37.22 -4.85 -21.81
N ILE A 162 -36.76 -4.18 -20.75
CA ILE A 162 -37.26 -2.84 -20.38
C ILE A 162 -36.59 -1.73 -21.19
N VAL A 163 -35.27 -1.81 -21.37
CA VAL A 163 -34.51 -0.83 -22.15
C VAL A 163 -34.61 -1.17 -23.63
N ASP A 164 -35.03 -0.21 -24.46
CA ASP A 164 -34.96 -0.34 -25.92
C ASP A 164 -33.59 0.16 -26.39
N GLU A 165 -32.73 -0.74 -26.87
CA GLU A 165 -31.39 -0.41 -27.39
C GLU A 165 -31.43 0.55 -28.60
N GLY A 166 -32.58 0.69 -29.26
CA GLY A 166 -32.77 1.62 -30.39
C GLY A 166 -33.11 3.05 -29.98
N GLU A 167 -33.49 3.29 -28.72
CA GLU A 167 -33.92 4.59 -28.21
C GLU A 167 -32.76 5.36 -27.58
N ASP A 168 -32.73 6.67 -27.79
CA ASP A 168 -31.72 7.57 -27.22
C ASP A 168 -32.33 8.29 -26.00
N TYR A 169 -32.14 7.71 -24.81
CA TYR A 169 -32.64 8.22 -23.52
C TYR A 169 -31.83 9.43 -23.02
N LYS A 170 -31.96 10.57 -23.72
CA LYS A 170 -31.20 11.80 -23.44
C LYS A 170 -31.47 12.44 -22.09
N ASN A 171 -32.59 12.10 -21.47
CA ASN A 171 -32.99 12.62 -20.16
C ASN A 171 -32.35 11.84 -19.00
N ILE A 172 -31.59 10.77 -19.27
CA ILE A 172 -31.01 9.91 -18.23
C ILE A 172 -29.47 9.98 -18.27
N HIS A 173 -28.88 10.42 -17.16
CA HIS A 173 -27.44 10.48 -16.93
C HIS A 173 -27.05 9.59 -15.75
N ASN A 174 -26.08 8.71 -15.94
CA ASN A 174 -25.64 7.78 -14.90
C ASN A 174 -24.16 8.02 -14.59
N TYR A 175 -23.85 8.27 -13.33
CA TYR A 175 -22.48 8.46 -12.85
C TYR A 175 -21.94 7.19 -12.22
N PHE A 176 -20.80 6.72 -12.71
CA PHE A 176 -20.17 5.47 -12.34
C PHE A 176 -18.86 5.77 -11.60
N SER A 177 -18.76 5.37 -10.34
CA SER A 177 -17.55 5.55 -9.54
C SER A 177 -16.49 4.51 -9.93
N VAL A 178 -15.26 4.96 -10.19
CA VAL A 178 -14.13 4.09 -10.60
C VAL A 178 -13.79 2.95 -9.64
N TYR A 179 -14.20 3.05 -8.37
CA TYR A 179 -13.97 2.02 -7.34
C TYR A 179 -15.26 1.32 -6.88
N ASP A 180 -16.36 1.48 -7.61
CA ASP A 180 -17.63 0.83 -7.28
C ASP A 180 -17.62 -0.67 -7.67
N PRO A 181 -17.85 -1.59 -6.72
CA PRO A 181 -17.93 -3.02 -7.01
C PRO A 181 -19.08 -3.39 -7.98
N LEU A 182 -20.22 -2.69 -7.92
CA LEU A 182 -21.37 -3.02 -8.77
C LEU A 182 -21.07 -2.69 -10.23
N THR A 183 -20.60 -1.46 -10.47
CA THR A 183 -20.13 -0.99 -11.78
C THR A 183 -19.09 -1.95 -12.36
N THR A 184 -18.08 -2.31 -11.57
CA THR A 184 -17.02 -3.25 -12.00
C THR A 184 -17.61 -4.60 -12.44
N ALA A 185 -18.60 -5.13 -11.71
CA ALA A 185 -19.25 -6.39 -12.04
C ALA A 185 -20.11 -6.30 -13.30
N ILE A 186 -20.81 -5.18 -13.50
CA ILE A 186 -21.64 -4.90 -14.69
C ILE A 186 -20.76 -4.81 -15.95
N GLU A 187 -19.66 -4.06 -15.88
CA GLU A 187 -18.73 -3.88 -17.00
C GLU A 187 -18.04 -5.21 -17.36
N THR A 188 -17.57 -5.96 -16.36
CA THR A 188 -16.99 -7.30 -16.57
C THR A 188 -18.00 -8.26 -17.18
N GLY A 189 -19.29 -8.10 -16.84
CA GLY A 189 -20.40 -8.88 -17.37
C GLY A 189 -20.86 -8.47 -18.78
N ASN A 190 -20.40 -7.33 -19.31
CA ASN A 190 -20.95 -6.66 -20.50
C ASN A 190 -22.48 -6.48 -20.44
N LEU A 191 -22.98 -5.98 -19.30
CA LEU A 191 -24.42 -5.80 -19.04
C LEU A 191 -24.85 -4.32 -19.03
N GLU A 192 -23.99 -3.41 -19.46
CA GLU A 192 -24.24 -1.96 -19.45
C GLU A 192 -25.47 -1.58 -20.28
N ASN A 193 -25.80 -2.37 -21.31
CA ASN A 193 -26.97 -2.16 -22.17
C ASN A 193 -28.32 -2.21 -21.42
N ARG A 194 -28.35 -2.73 -20.19
CA ARG A 194 -29.53 -2.74 -19.31
C ARG A 194 -29.65 -1.50 -18.42
N ILE A 195 -28.73 -0.53 -18.55
CA ILE A 195 -28.80 0.78 -17.89
C ILE A 195 -29.09 1.83 -18.98
N PRO A 196 -30.29 2.42 -19.01
CA PRO A 196 -30.67 3.37 -20.06
C PRO A 196 -29.91 4.70 -19.92
N GLY A 197 -29.74 5.40 -21.03
CA GLY A 197 -29.12 6.73 -21.06
C GLY A 197 -27.60 6.71 -21.12
N ALA A 198 -27.00 7.86 -20.81
CA ALA A 198 -25.56 8.04 -20.89
C ALA A 198 -24.86 7.57 -19.61
N HIS A 199 -23.64 7.02 -19.75
CA HIS A 199 -22.81 6.59 -18.63
C HIS A 199 -21.55 7.45 -18.56
N TYR A 200 -21.25 7.96 -17.37
CA TYR A 200 -20.15 8.89 -17.13
C TYR A 200 -19.34 8.42 -15.92
N GLU A 201 -18.06 8.16 -16.13
CA GLU A 201 -17.15 7.79 -15.05
C GLU A 201 -16.79 9.01 -14.19
N ILE A 202 -16.74 8.83 -12.87
CA ILE A 202 -16.28 9.83 -11.90
C ILE A 202 -15.20 9.26 -10.99
N ASN A 203 -14.18 10.08 -10.73
CA ASN A 203 -12.95 9.68 -10.06
C ASN A 203 -13.04 9.76 -8.52
N ASN A 204 -14.17 9.40 -7.93
CA ASN A 204 -14.36 9.48 -6.47
C ASN A 204 -14.00 8.18 -5.74
N GLY A 205 -13.83 8.28 -4.42
CA GLY A 205 -13.58 7.15 -3.54
C GLY A 205 -12.11 6.78 -3.41
N VAL A 206 -11.85 5.61 -2.82
CA VAL A 206 -10.48 5.09 -2.60
C VAL A 206 -10.36 3.60 -2.95
N PRO A 207 -9.21 3.14 -3.51
CA PRO A 207 -9.00 1.74 -3.90
C PRO A 207 -8.73 0.84 -2.68
N SER A 208 -9.74 0.63 -1.84
CA SER A 208 -9.61 -0.08 -0.56
C SER A 208 -10.83 -0.96 -0.26
N PHE A 209 -10.59 -2.24 0.09
CA PHE A 209 -11.65 -3.18 0.47
C PHE A 209 -12.43 -2.74 1.72
N SER A 210 -11.85 -1.90 2.58
CA SER A 210 -12.56 -1.34 3.74
C SER A 210 -13.60 -0.29 3.36
N PHE A 211 -13.59 0.22 2.12
CA PHE A 211 -14.45 1.30 1.65
C PHE A 211 -15.44 0.87 0.58
N ILE A 212 -15.61 -0.43 0.33
CA ILE A 212 -16.50 -0.95 -0.73
C ILE A 212 -17.90 -0.33 -0.67
N GLY A 213 -18.55 -0.34 0.51
CA GLY A 213 -19.87 0.27 0.69
C GLY A 213 -19.88 1.79 0.47
N ASN A 214 -18.85 2.48 0.95
CA ASN A 214 -18.72 3.92 0.76
C ASN A 214 -18.45 4.28 -0.70
N ASN A 215 -17.58 3.54 -1.40
CA ASN A 215 -17.31 3.70 -2.83
C ASN A 215 -18.58 3.49 -3.65
N HIS A 216 -19.40 2.50 -3.28
CA HIS A 216 -20.67 2.23 -3.94
C HIS A 216 -21.68 3.37 -3.78
N THR A 217 -21.79 3.95 -2.57
CA THR A 217 -22.73 5.05 -2.36
C THR A 217 -22.15 6.42 -2.68
N GLY A 218 -20.83 6.51 -2.87
CA GLY A 218 -20.10 7.75 -3.16
C GLY A 218 -19.85 8.67 -1.97
N PHE A 219 -20.23 8.27 -0.77
CA PHE A 219 -20.19 9.09 0.45
C PHE A 219 -19.81 8.26 1.66
N LEU A 220 -19.10 8.88 2.60
CA LEU A 220 -18.66 8.27 3.84
C LEU A 220 -19.77 8.31 4.89
N ARG A 221 -20.08 7.13 5.44
CA ARG A 221 -21.01 6.94 6.55
C ARG A 221 -20.46 5.90 7.52
N LYS A 222 -20.64 6.11 8.83
CA LYS A 222 -20.33 5.11 9.86
C LYS A 222 -21.45 4.07 9.90
N SER A 223 -21.12 2.81 9.63
CA SER A 223 -22.07 1.72 9.81
C SER A 223 -21.95 1.11 11.22
N GLY A 224 -23.05 1.05 11.98
CA GLY A 224 -23.12 0.24 13.21
C GLY A 224 -22.10 0.59 14.32
N SER A 225 -21.92 -0.31 15.29
CA SER A 225 -21.27 -0.08 16.59
C SER A 225 -19.75 0.21 16.57
N GLU A 226 -19.13 0.35 15.41
CA GLU A 226 -17.72 0.72 15.30
C GLU A 226 -17.60 2.18 14.87
N LEU A 227 -17.16 3.01 15.82
CA LEU A 227 -16.60 4.32 15.53
C LEU A 227 -15.28 4.08 14.80
N ASP A 228 -15.31 3.86 13.48
CA ASP A 228 -14.09 4.03 12.69
C ASP A 228 -13.70 5.51 12.80
N TRP A 229 -12.73 5.77 13.68
CA TRP A 229 -12.23 7.11 13.97
C TRP A 229 -11.62 7.75 12.72
N ARG A 230 -11.35 6.97 11.67
CA ARG A 230 -10.81 7.45 10.40
C ARG A 230 -11.86 8.10 9.50
N ILE A 231 -13.15 8.05 9.86
CA ILE A 231 -14.22 8.67 9.07
C ILE A 231 -14.67 9.97 9.74
N ASP A 232 -14.51 11.06 9.00
CA ASP A 232 -15.10 12.37 9.29
C ASP A 232 -16.30 12.59 8.35
N GLU A 233 -17.50 12.23 8.82
CA GLU A 233 -18.74 12.34 8.02
C GLU A 233 -19.11 13.79 7.70
N GLN A 234 -18.75 14.74 8.58
CA GLN A 234 -19.09 16.15 8.37
C GLN A 234 -18.29 16.75 7.23
N GLU A 235 -17.01 16.40 7.16
CA GLU A 235 -16.14 16.83 6.07
C GLU A 235 -16.15 15.87 4.88
N GLN A 236 -16.88 14.75 4.95
CA GLN A 236 -16.83 13.66 3.98
C GLN A 236 -15.38 13.24 3.68
N ALA A 237 -14.59 13.06 4.74
CA ALA A 237 -13.16 12.80 4.63
C ALA A 237 -12.69 11.52 5.34
N TYR A 238 -11.76 10.82 4.70
CA TYR A 238 -11.01 9.69 5.25
C TYR A 238 -9.67 10.17 5.83
N ILE A 239 -9.42 9.87 7.09
CA ILE A 239 -8.21 10.26 7.82
C ILE A 239 -7.13 9.18 7.61
N ILE A 240 -5.97 9.62 7.14
CA ILE A 240 -4.76 8.81 6.97
C ILE A 240 -3.76 9.14 8.09
N GLY A 241 -3.22 8.10 8.71
CA GLY A 241 -2.22 8.23 9.78
C GLY A 241 -2.81 8.74 11.10
N ASN A 242 -1.95 9.03 12.08
CA ASN A 242 -2.35 9.65 13.33
C ASN A 242 -1.87 11.11 13.38
N GLU A 243 -2.62 11.98 14.04
CA GLU A 243 -2.26 13.39 14.17
C GLU A 243 -0.85 13.55 14.76
N GLY A 244 0.01 14.30 14.06
CA GLY A 244 1.41 14.53 14.42
C GLY A 244 2.41 13.51 13.88
N GLU A 245 1.97 12.45 13.20
CA GLU A 245 2.84 11.53 12.47
C GLU A 245 3.07 12.01 11.02
N PRO A 246 4.23 11.69 10.40
CA PRO A 246 4.51 12.05 9.01
C PRO A 246 3.44 11.55 8.04
N GLY A 247 2.95 12.44 7.17
CA GLY A 247 1.90 12.12 6.21
C GLY A 247 0.50 11.99 6.78
N TYR A 248 0.27 12.48 8.01
CA TYR A 248 -1.08 12.66 8.54
C TYR A 248 -1.89 13.63 7.67
N GLY A 249 -3.11 13.26 7.33
CA GLY A 249 -3.97 14.10 6.51
C GLY A 249 -5.34 13.49 6.25
N LYS A 250 -6.10 14.17 5.39
CA LYS A 250 -7.48 13.82 5.05
C LYS A 250 -7.62 13.67 3.54
N ILE A 251 -8.24 12.60 3.06
CA ILE A 251 -8.68 12.45 1.67
C ILE A 251 -10.19 12.70 1.61
N TYR A 252 -10.63 13.65 0.78
CA TYR A 252 -12.04 13.95 0.58
C TYR A 252 -12.65 12.94 -0.40
N PHE A 253 -13.84 12.44 -0.07
CA PHE A 253 -14.38 11.22 -0.68
C PHE A 253 -15.62 11.46 -1.56
N ASN A 254 -16.31 12.57 -1.33
CA ASN A 254 -17.66 12.84 -1.82
C ASN A 254 -17.78 12.84 -3.35
N ALA A 255 -18.68 12.02 -3.88
CA ALA A 255 -18.85 11.77 -5.31
C ALA A 255 -19.29 13.01 -6.11
N ASP A 256 -20.13 13.85 -5.52
CA ASP A 256 -20.65 15.07 -6.15
C ASP A 256 -19.52 16.04 -6.55
N ALA A 257 -18.39 16.06 -5.83
CA ALA A 257 -17.24 16.92 -6.15
C ALA A 257 -16.47 16.46 -7.40
N HIS A 258 -16.69 15.22 -7.84
CA HIS A 258 -16.13 14.64 -9.05
C HIS A 258 -17.07 14.74 -10.26
N VAL A 259 -18.29 15.25 -10.07
CA VAL A 259 -19.18 15.65 -11.17
C VAL A 259 -18.78 17.04 -11.65
N ILE A 260 -17.94 17.08 -12.68
CA ILE A 260 -17.35 18.31 -13.20
C ILE A 260 -18.37 19.07 -14.03
N THR A 261 -18.49 20.38 -13.81
CA THR A 261 -19.45 21.24 -14.52
C THR A 261 -18.73 22.37 -15.27
N SER A 262 -19.34 22.82 -16.37
CA SER A 262 -18.83 23.94 -17.14
C SER A 262 -18.89 25.22 -16.32
N VAL A 263 -17.77 25.96 -16.28
CA VAL A 263 -17.67 27.22 -15.52
C VAL A 263 -18.69 28.27 -15.96
N TRP A 264 -19.22 28.17 -17.19
CA TRP A 264 -20.18 29.12 -17.75
C TRP A 264 -21.63 28.72 -17.55
N THR A 265 -21.94 27.45 -17.81
CA THR A 265 -23.34 26.99 -17.90
C THR A 265 -23.82 26.25 -16.66
N GLY A 266 -22.91 25.78 -15.80
CA GLY A 266 -23.25 24.93 -14.65
C GLY A 266 -23.69 23.52 -15.04
N LYS A 267 -23.80 23.20 -16.33
CA LYS A 267 -24.08 21.85 -16.82
C LYS A 267 -22.87 20.96 -16.62
N SER A 268 -23.12 19.70 -16.30
CA SER A 268 -22.10 18.65 -16.24
C SER A 268 -21.33 18.56 -17.56
N LEU A 269 -20.02 18.38 -17.43
CA LEU A 269 -19.10 18.08 -18.49
C LEU A 269 -18.97 16.57 -18.56
N HIS A 270 -19.44 16.05 -19.67
CA HIS A 270 -19.18 14.68 -20.09
C HIS A 270 -18.02 14.71 -21.08
N ALA A 271 -17.52 13.58 -21.58
CA ALA A 271 -16.36 13.53 -22.50
C ALA A 271 -16.46 14.38 -23.81
N GLY A 272 -17.53 15.15 -24.02
CA GLY A 272 -17.70 16.17 -25.05
C GLY A 272 -17.58 17.61 -24.55
N PHE A 273 -18.00 18.56 -25.40
CA PHE A 273 -17.89 20.00 -25.13
C PHE A 273 -19.26 20.66 -25.01
N THR A 274 -19.35 21.71 -24.21
CA THR A 274 -20.54 22.55 -24.21
C THR A 274 -20.67 23.34 -25.52
N PRO A 275 -21.89 23.71 -25.96
CA PRO A 275 -22.05 24.56 -27.14
C PRO A 275 -21.22 25.84 -27.06
N ARG A 276 -20.61 26.24 -28.18
CA ARG A 276 -19.74 27.42 -28.24
C ARG A 276 -20.45 28.69 -27.77
N LEU A 277 -19.78 29.44 -26.89
CA LEU A 277 -20.23 30.73 -26.39
C LEU A 277 -19.69 31.90 -27.22
N ASP A 278 -20.50 32.95 -27.34
CA ASP A 278 -20.03 34.26 -27.79
C ASP A 278 -19.44 35.02 -26.58
N LEU A 279 -18.10 34.98 -26.47
CA LEU A 279 -17.40 35.45 -25.28
C LEU A 279 -17.48 36.97 -25.12
N ASN A 280 -17.86 37.41 -23.93
CA ASN A 280 -17.97 38.82 -23.55
C ASN A 280 -17.28 39.08 -22.20
N HIS A 281 -17.33 40.33 -21.73
CA HIS A 281 -16.72 40.71 -20.45
C HIS A 281 -17.20 39.85 -19.25
N SER A 282 -18.50 39.55 -19.18
CA SER A 282 -19.07 38.74 -18.11
C SER A 282 -18.54 37.31 -18.15
N HIS A 283 -18.48 36.70 -19.35
CA HIS A 283 -17.94 35.34 -19.53
C HIS A 283 -16.46 35.25 -19.13
N LEU A 284 -15.65 36.26 -19.44
CA LEU A 284 -14.24 36.30 -19.04
C LEU A 284 -14.06 36.52 -17.55
N LYS A 285 -14.91 37.35 -16.92
CA LYS A 285 -14.90 37.53 -15.47
C LYS A 285 -15.26 36.22 -14.76
N GLN A 286 -16.32 35.55 -15.21
CA GLN A 286 -16.74 34.24 -14.70
C GLN A 286 -15.62 33.20 -14.82
N LEU A 287 -14.93 33.14 -15.97
CA LEU A 287 -13.76 32.28 -16.14
C LEU A 287 -12.65 32.63 -15.14
N GLY A 288 -12.29 33.91 -15.00
CA GLY A 288 -11.24 34.33 -14.06
C GLY A 288 -11.56 34.03 -12.59
N ASP A 289 -12.83 34.13 -12.21
CA ASP A 289 -13.29 33.77 -10.87
C ASP A 289 -13.29 32.24 -10.67
N ALA A 290 -13.70 31.46 -11.68
CA ALA A 290 -13.72 29.99 -11.65
C ALA A 290 -12.31 29.37 -11.65
N ILE A 291 -11.33 29.93 -12.39
CA ILE A 291 -9.94 29.47 -12.33
C ILE A 291 -9.39 29.58 -10.90
N GLY A 292 -9.73 30.64 -10.16
CA GLY A 292 -9.27 30.79 -8.77
C GLY A 292 -10.04 29.93 -7.78
N SER A 293 -11.37 29.90 -7.88
CA SER A 293 -12.24 29.26 -6.89
C SER A 293 -12.44 27.77 -7.09
N GLN A 294 -12.37 27.27 -8.34
CA GLN A 294 -12.59 25.86 -8.67
C GLN A 294 -11.26 25.18 -9.04
N VAL A 295 -10.57 25.67 -10.06
CA VAL A 295 -9.35 25.00 -10.56
C VAL A 295 -8.21 25.08 -9.56
N LEU A 296 -7.78 26.29 -9.19
CA LEU A 296 -6.65 26.49 -8.29
C LEU A 296 -6.91 25.89 -6.90
N SER A 297 -8.16 25.95 -6.41
CA SER A 297 -8.53 25.35 -5.13
C SER A 297 -8.35 23.83 -5.15
N ARG A 298 -8.86 23.13 -6.17
CA ARG A 298 -8.70 21.67 -6.26
C ARG A 298 -7.26 21.26 -6.52
N ILE A 299 -6.50 21.99 -7.34
CA ILE A 299 -5.06 21.76 -7.52
C ILE A 299 -4.28 21.89 -6.21
N LYS A 300 -4.67 22.81 -5.31
CA LYS A 300 -4.08 22.89 -3.97
C LYS A 300 -4.40 21.66 -3.13
N THR A 301 -5.64 21.17 -3.15
CA THR A 301 -5.98 19.91 -2.48
C THR A 301 -5.15 18.73 -2.99
N SER A 302 -4.98 18.61 -4.32
CA SER A 302 -4.06 17.62 -4.90
C SER A 302 -2.62 17.83 -4.40
N ASN A 303 -2.15 19.09 -4.35
CA ASN A 303 -0.82 19.42 -3.85
C ASN A 303 -0.62 19.02 -2.38
N ASP A 304 -1.64 19.16 -1.53
CA ASP A 304 -1.61 18.78 -0.13
C ASP A 304 -1.46 17.24 0.02
N TYR A 305 -2.16 16.46 -0.82
CA TYR A 305 -2.01 15.00 -0.85
C TYR A 305 -0.60 14.58 -1.25
N LEU A 306 -0.02 15.22 -2.26
CA LEU A 306 1.34 14.95 -2.70
C LEU A 306 2.38 15.34 -1.63
N GLU A 307 2.13 16.40 -0.86
CA GLU A 307 2.98 16.79 0.28
C GLU A 307 2.91 15.75 1.40
N ASN A 308 1.71 15.34 1.83
CA ASN A 308 1.54 14.29 2.85
C ASN A 308 2.21 12.99 2.43
N SER A 309 2.06 12.59 1.17
CA SER A 309 2.73 11.42 0.62
C SER A 309 4.26 11.55 0.65
N PHE A 310 4.79 12.73 0.30
CA PHE A 310 6.23 12.97 0.33
C PHE A 310 6.80 12.96 1.76
N GLU A 311 6.06 13.42 2.76
CA GLU A 311 6.48 13.33 4.16
C GLU A 311 6.71 11.88 4.61
N ILE A 312 5.86 10.94 4.19
CA ILE A 312 6.05 9.50 4.47
C ILE A 312 7.38 9.02 3.88
N VAL A 313 7.69 9.40 2.64
CA VAL A 313 8.93 9.02 1.96
C VAL A 313 10.16 9.61 2.67
N ILE A 314 10.08 10.86 3.11
CA ILE A 314 11.16 11.52 3.88
C ILE A 314 11.41 10.77 5.18
N ASP A 315 10.35 10.44 5.93
CA ASP A 315 10.46 9.70 7.20
C ASP A 315 11.07 8.31 7.00
N GLU A 316 10.62 7.58 5.98
CA GLU A 316 11.19 6.27 5.62
C GLU A 316 12.65 6.34 5.21
N ASN A 317 13.06 7.41 4.52
CA ASN A 317 14.45 7.65 4.15
C ASN A 317 15.32 7.88 5.39
N GLN A 318 14.85 8.68 6.34
CA GLN A 318 15.55 8.96 7.60
C GLN A 318 15.71 7.70 8.46
N LYS A 319 14.79 6.73 8.34
CA LYS A 319 14.81 5.46 9.06
C LYS A 319 15.69 4.37 8.43
N PHE A 320 16.36 4.63 7.30
CA PHE A 320 17.15 3.61 6.58
C PHE A 320 18.07 2.78 7.50
N ALA A 321 18.91 3.44 8.31
CA ALA A 321 19.86 2.75 9.19
C ALA A 321 19.15 1.88 10.24
N ILE A 322 17.99 2.33 10.75
CA ILE A 322 17.17 1.59 11.71
C ILE A 322 16.50 0.40 11.03
N ARG A 323 16.00 0.55 9.80
CA ARG A 323 15.40 -0.56 9.02
C ARG A 323 16.42 -1.66 8.73
N VAL A 324 17.64 -1.28 8.33
CA VAL A 324 18.75 -2.24 8.14
C VAL A 324 19.08 -2.97 9.46
N GLN A 325 19.26 -2.23 10.55
CA GLN A 325 19.57 -2.83 11.86
C GLN A 325 18.46 -3.78 12.34
N ASN A 326 17.20 -3.37 12.20
CA ASN A 326 16.07 -4.23 12.57
C ASN A 326 16.03 -5.51 11.73
N LEU A 327 16.31 -5.42 10.43
CA LEU A 327 16.36 -6.60 9.56
C LEU A 327 17.51 -7.54 9.97
N GLN A 328 18.67 -7.00 10.34
CA GLN A 328 19.79 -7.79 10.88
C GLN A 328 19.41 -8.51 12.18
N ASP A 329 18.77 -7.81 13.11
CA ASP A 329 18.32 -8.39 14.38
C ASP A 329 17.24 -9.46 14.17
N GLN A 330 16.32 -9.27 13.20
CA GLN A 330 15.33 -10.28 12.85
C GLN A 330 15.94 -11.54 12.25
N PHE A 331 17.00 -11.42 11.44
CA PHE A 331 17.74 -12.58 10.95
C PHE A 331 18.34 -13.39 12.11
N ASP A 332 18.96 -12.71 13.08
CA ASP A 332 19.53 -13.36 14.26
C ASP A 332 18.48 -14.07 15.11
N ASP A 333 17.30 -13.46 15.27
CA ASP A 333 16.21 -14.03 16.05
C ASP A 333 15.54 -15.22 15.35
N LEU A 334 15.33 -15.13 14.02
CA LEU A 334 14.91 -16.27 13.21
C LEU A 334 15.91 -17.42 13.35
N PHE A 335 17.21 -17.16 13.20
CA PHE A 335 18.23 -18.19 13.33
C PHE A 335 18.14 -18.88 14.70
N LYS A 336 18.10 -18.13 15.81
CA LYS A 336 17.96 -18.70 17.16
C LYS A 336 16.72 -19.57 17.30
N ASN A 337 15.59 -19.11 16.79
CA ASN A 337 14.30 -19.81 16.90
C ASN A 337 14.28 -21.13 16.12
N TYR A 338 14.83 -21.15 14.90
CA TYR A 338 14.86 -22.34 14.05
C TYR A 338 15.93 -23.37 14.46
N ILE A 339 17.04 -22.93 15.06
CA ILE A 339 18.07 -23.87 15.54
C ILE A 339 17.68 -24.47 16.89
N GLY A 340 17.20 -23.63 17.83
CA GLY A 340 16.71 -24.08 19.14
C GLY A 340 17.76 -24.71 20.05
N ASP A 341 19.06 -24.57 19.73
CA ASP A 341 20.17 -25.10 20.52
C ASP A 341 20.94 -23.96 21.23
N PRO A 342 20.91 -23.89 22.58
CA PRO A 342 21.58 -22.84 23.35
C PRO A 342 23.08 -22.69 23.09
N VAL A 343 23.76 -23.74 22.62
CA VAL A 343 25.19 -23.71 22.29
C VAL A 343 25.44 -22.87 21.03
N PHE A 344 24.48 -22.87 20.09
CA PHE A 344 24.58 -22.19 18.79
C PHE A 344 23.81 -20.86 18.71
N ASN A 345 23.03 -20.48 19.72
CA ASN A 345 22.21 -19.25 19.71
C ASN A 345 22.96 -17.95 19.37
N GLU A 346 24.26 -17.89 19.64
CA GLU A 346 25.08 -16.69 19.38
C GLU A 346 26.03 -16.88 18.20
N ILE A 347 25.95 -18.00 17.46
CA ILE A 347 26.92 -18.35 16.41
C ILE A 347 26.97 -17.32 15.26
N THR A 348 25.89 -16.58 15.05
CA THR A 348 25.81 -15.48 14.09
C THR A 348 26.62 -14.25 14.50
N LYS A 349 26.90 -14.11 15.81
CA LYS A 349 27.65 -13.00 16.41
C LYS A 349 29.04 -13.42 16.87
N HIS A 350 29.18 -14.55 17.56
CA HIS A 350 30.46 -15.05 18.08
C HIS A 350 30.41 -16.55 18.40
N ALA A 351 31.57 -17.19 18.37
CA ALA A 351 31.72 -18.64 18.52
C ALA A 351 32.02 -19.13 19.94
N GLU A 352 32.02 -18.25 20.96
CA GLU A 352 32.60 -18.53 22.28
C GLU A 352 32.01 -19.78 22.96
N ARG A 353 30.69 -19.99 22.89
CA ARG A 353 30.03 -21.15 23.50
C ARG A 353 30.44 -22.46 22.84
N VAL A 354 30.34 -22.55 21.52
CA VAL A 354 30.77 -23.75 20.75
C VAL A 354 32.25 -24.03 20.97
N LYS A 355 33.10 -22.99 20.96
CA LYS A 355 34.54 -23.14 21.20
C LYS A 355 34.85 -23.61 22.61
N GLY A 356 34.08 -23.16 23.61
CA GLY A 356 34.15 -23.67 24.98
C GLY A 356 33.85 -25.16 25.06
N VAL A 357 32.79 -25.62 24.39
CA VAL A 357 32.48 -27.06 24.30
C VAL A 357 33.62 -27.85 23.66
N ILE A 358 34.24 -27.33 22.59
CA ILE A 358 35.39 -27.99 21.93
C ILE A 358 36.63 -28.02 22.84
N ASP A 359 36.89 -26.94 23.58
CA ASP A 359 37.98 -26.91 24.57
C ASP A 359 37.77 -27.95 25.68
N ASP A 360 36.52 -28.18 26.08
CA ASP A 360 36.14 -29.22 27.06
C ASP A 360 36.37 -30.63 26.52
N LEU A 361 36.12 -30.85 25.23
CA LEU A 361 36.50 -32.10 24.56
C LEU A 361 38.02 -32.30 24.60
N ILE A 362 38.81 -31.28 24.25
CA ILE A 362 40.28 -31.37 24.28
C ILE A 362 40.80 -31.70 25.70
N ARG A 363 40.19 -31.10 26.73
CA ARG A 363 40.51 -31.39 28.14
C ARG A 363 40.17 -32.83 28.51
N SER A 364 39.00 -33.32 28.12
CA SER A 364 38.54 -34.69 28.40
C SER A 364 39.41 -35.74 27.72
N LEU A 365 39.87 -35.45 26.50
CA LEU A 365 40.82 -36.30 25.76
C LEU A 365 42.17 -36.40 26.49
N ALA A 366 42.66 -35.30 27.06
CA ALA A 366 43.90 -35.32 27.85
C ALA A 366 43.75 -36.19 29.12
N VAL A 367 42.58 -36.18 29.75
CA VAL A 367 42.28 -37.07 30.89
C VAL A 367 42.28 -38.54 30.47
N ALA A 368 41.64 -38.87 29.33
CA ALA A 368 41.66 -40.21 28.76
C ALA A 368 43.08 -40.71 28.46
N GLU A 369 43.94 -39.84 27.91
CA GLU A 369 45.34 -40.15 27.62
C GLU A 369 46.14 -40.50 28.88
N ILE A 370 45.96 -39.74 29.97
CA ILE A 370 46.60 -40.02 31.26
C ILE A 370 46.11 -41.37 31.81
N ALA A 371 44.80 -41.64 31.74
CA ALA A 371 44.24 -42.91 32.19
C ALA A 371 44.76 -44.11 31.39
N CYS A 372 44.96 -43.95 30.07
CA CYS A 372 45.58 -44.98 29.23
C CYS A 372 47.04 -45.26 29.58
N ARG A 373 47.83 -44.22 29.89
CA ARG A 373 49.21 -44.41 30.38
C ARG A 373 49.25 -45.18 31.70
N ASN A 374 48.31 -44.91 32.61
CA ASN A 374 48.16 -45.66 33.85
C ASN A 374 47.76 -47.13 33.59
N LEU A 375 46.85 -47.38 32.66
CA LEU A 375 46.48 -48.73 32.23
C LEU A 375 47.70 -49.47 31.65
N ASN A 376 48.49 -48.82 30.79
CA ASN A 376 49.70 -49.40 30.22
C ASN A 376 50.75 -49.73 31.30
N SER A 377 50.88 -48.87 32.33
CA SER A 377 51.73 -49.14 33.50
C SER A 377 51.26 -50.38 34.29
N ILE A 378 49.94 -50.54 34.47
CA ILE A 378 49.36 -51.72 35.14
C ILE A 378 49.61 -52.99 34.31
N LEU A 379 49.41 -52.93 33.00
CA LEU A 379 49.65 -54.06 32.11
C LEU A 379 51.10 -54.54 32.09
N ASN A 380 52.04 -53.63 32.35
CA ASN A 380 53.47 -53.92 32.44
C ASN A 380 53.97 -54.14 33.89
N SER A 381 53.06 -54.37 34.86
CA SER A 381 53.40 -54.61 36.28
C SER A 381 53.18 -56.07 36.71
N PRO A 382 53.75 -56.56 37.82
CA PRO A 382 53.54 -57.95 38.25
C PRO A 382 52.06 -58.29 38.46
N PRO A 383 51.59 -59.49 38.04
CA PRO A 383 52.36 -60.64 37.59
C PRO A 383 52.74 -60.65 36.09
N MET A 384 52.38 -59.64 35.29
CA MET A 384 52.65 -59.62 33.84
C MET A 384 54.15 -59.53 33.48
N GLU A 385 54.97 -58.90 34.32
CA GLU A 385 56.44 -58.92 34.20
C GLU A 385 57.00 -60.35 34.11
N LEU A 386 56.37 -61.34 34.76
CA LEU A 386 56.80 -62.74 34.73
C LEU A 386 56.57 -63.43 33.37
N LEU A 387 55.73 -62.82 32.53
CA LEU A 387 55.34 -63.29 31.20
C LEU A 387 55.84 -62.35 30.09
N GLU A 388 56.73 -61.39 30.40
CA GLU A 388 57.25 -60.35 29.48
C GLU A 388 57.78 -60.91 28.14
N PHE A 389 58.35 -62.12 28.14
CA PHE A 389 58.87 -62.77 26.94
C PHE A 389 57.79 -63.43 26.05
N LEU A 390 56.56 -63.60 26.55
CA LEU A 390 55.45 -64.26 25.86
C LEU A 390 54.34 -63.29 25.44
N ILE A 391 54.15 -62.16 26.15
CA ILE A 391 52.99 -61.27 26.02
C ILE A 391 53.39 -59.80 26.21
N ASN A 392 54.29 -59.26 25.37
CA ASN A 392 54.56 -57.81 25.37
C ASN A 392 53.38 -57.09 24.69
N GLN A 393 52.45 -56.54 25.47
CA GLN A 393 51.31 -55.78 24.96
C GLN A 393 51.40 -54.31 25.34
N ASN A 394 51.63 -53.47 24.34
CA ASN A 394 51.53 -52.01 24.45
C ASN A 394 50.17 -51.57 23.88
N ILE A 395 49.35 -50.91 24.70
CA ILE A 395 48.15 -50.24 24.20
C ILE A 395 48.59 -48.95 23.49
N SER A 396 48.86 -49.05 22.19
CA SER A 396 49.31 -47.91 21.37
C SER A 396 48.13 -47.00 20.97
N VAL A 397 47.74 -46.08 21.85
CA VAL A 397 46.67 -45.09 21.60
C VAL A 397 47.19 -43.66 21.41
N GLU A 398 48.47 -43.41 21.62
CA GLU A 398 49.08 -42.07 21.56
C GLU A 398 48.89 -41.41 20.18
N VAL A 399 49.06 -42.18 19.09
CA VAL A 399 48.86 -41.70 17.72
C VAL A 399 47.39 -41.35 17.48
N ILE A 400 46.46 -42.17 17.99
CA ILE A 400 45.02 -41.96 17.83
C ILE A 400 44.58 -40.70 18.59
N PHE A 401 45.04 -40.52 19.85
CA PHE A 401 44.74 -39.32 20.63
C PHE A 401 45.37 -38.06 20.03
N GLN A 402 46.56 -38.15 19.43
CA GLN A 402 47.14 -37.03 18.70
C GLN A 402 46.28 -36.65 17.48
N GLN A 403 45.77 -37.63 16.72
CA GLN A 403 44.89 -37.39 15.58
C GLN A 403 43.56 -36.77 16.02
N ILE A 404 42.90 -37.30 17.06
CA ILE A 404 41.66 -36.72 17.61
C ILE A 404 41.90 -35.27 18.04
N ARG A 405 43.01 -34.98 18.71
CA ARG A 405 43.35 -33.61 19.12
C ARG A 405 43.51 -32.68 17.92
N GLN A 406 44.17 -33.12 16.86
CA GLN A 406 44.34 -32.34 15.63
C GLN A 406 42.98 -32.04 14.98
N GLU A 407 42.11 -33.03 14.86
CA GLU A 407 40.76 -32.88 14.32
C GLU A 407 39.91 -31.93 15.17
N LEU A 408 39.99 -31.99 16.52
CA LEU A 408 39.30 -31.03 17.40
C LEU A 408 39.80 -29.59 17.22
N TYR A 409 41.10 -29.38 16.96
CA TYR A 409 41.60 -28.05 16.61
C TYR A 409 41.11 -27.59 15.23
N GLN A 410 41.03 -28.48 14.25
CA GLN A 410 40.44 -28.17 12.93
C GLN A 410 38.95 -27.83 13.05
N LEU A 411 38.21 -28.58 13.88
CA LEU A 411 36.80 -28.31 14.20
C LEU A 411 36.65 -26.89 14.74
N LYS A 412 37.51 -26.48 15.69
CA LYS A 412 37.53 -25.13 16.26
C LYS A 412 37.75 -24.05 15.19
N GLN A 413 38.66 -24.28 14.24
CA GLN A 413 38.91 -23.37 13.12
C GLN A 413 37.71 -23.28 12.17
N GLN A 414 37.05 -24.41 11.87
CA GLN A 414 35.86 -24.40 11.01
C GLN A 414 34.66 -23.73 11.67
N VAL A 415 34.56 -23.80 13.00
CA VAL A 415 33.56 -23.02 13.75
C VAL A 415 33.83 -21.51 13.60
N ASP A 416 35.10 -21.08 13.65
CA ASP A 416 35.44 -19.67 13.37
C ASP A 416 35.03 -19.27 11.93
N ASN A 417 35.27 -20.13 10.94
CA ASN A 417 34.82 -19.89 9.56
C ASN A 417 33.29 -19.79 9.46
N LEU A 418 32.55 -20.64 10.17
CA LEU A 418 31.09 -20.63 10.19
C LEU A 418 30.56 -19.30 10.77
N THR A 419 31.09 -18.88 11.91
CA THR A 419 30.75 -17.58 12.52
C THR A 419 31.10 -16.43 11.60
N ASN A 420 32.27 -16.43 10.96
CA ASN A 420 32.64 -15.39 10.00
C ASN A 420 31.68 -15.36 8.80
N GLY A 421 31.23 -16.52 8.32
CA GLY A 421 30.22 -16.63 7.26
C GLY A 421 28.88 -16.00 7.66
N PHE A 422 28.38 -16.30 8.86
CA PHE A 422 27.16 -15.66 9.36
C PHE A 422 27.35 -14.16 9.62
N GLN A 423 28.49 -13.73 10.17
CA GLN A 423 28.78 -12.31 10.35
C GLN A 423 28.79 -11.57 9.01
N TYR A 424 29.33 -12.18 7.95
CA TYR A 424 29.30 -11.60 6.60
C TYR A 424 27.87 -11.52 6.04
N ILE A 425 27.04 -12.56 6.26
CA ILE A 425 25.61 -12.50 5.92
C ILE A 425 24.97 -11.30 6.62
N VAL A 426 25.14 -11.18 7.93
CA VAL A 426 24.48 -10.15 8.73
C VAL A 426 25.01 -8.75 8.40
N ARG A 427 26.33 -8.56 8.31
CA ARG A 427 26.94 -7.22 8.23
C ARG A 427 27.11 -6.69 6.82
N ASP A 428 27.15 -7.56 5.82
CA ASP A 428 27.43 -7.16 4.45
C ASP A 428 26.27 -7.56 3.52
N MET A 429 25.84 -8.82 3.53
CA MET A 429 24.81 -9.29 2.58
C MET A 429 23.40 -8.74 2.89
N ILE A 430 23.02 -8.65 4.17
CA ILE A 430 21.71 -8.08 4.55
C ILE A 430 21.63 -6.59 4.17
N PRO A 431 22.61 -5.72 4.47
CA PRO A 431 22.60 -4.35 3.96
C PRO A 431 22.55 -4.26 2.42
N ASP A 432 23.27 -5.15 1.71
CA ASP A 432 23.29 -5.18 0.25
C ASP A 432 21.92 -5.53 -0.37
N LEU A 433 21.00 -6.12 0.39
CA LEU A 433 19.62 -6.34 -0.05
C LEU A 433 18.92 -5.03 -0.43
N PHE A 434 19.26 -3.91 0.20
CA PHE A 434 18.64 -2.61 -0.06
C PHE A 434 19.23 -1.90 -1.29
N VAL A 435 20.41 -2.29 -1.74
CA VAL A 435 21.16 -1.52 -2.75
C VAL A 435 20.61 -1.77 -4.15
N SER A 436 20.40 -0.70 -4.92
CA SER A 436 19.97 -0.83 -6.31
C SER A 436 21.12 -1.32 -7.20
N ARG A 437 20.81 -2.24 -8.11
CA ARG A 437 21.77 -2.75 -9.09
C ARG A 437 21.77 -1.98 -10.41
N THR A 438 20.72 -1.19 -10.64
CA THR A 438 20.50 -0.44 -11.89
C THR A 438 20.84 1.04 -11.71
N ASN A 439 20.51 1.59 -10.54
CA ASN A 439 20.74 2.97 -10.17
C ASN A 439 21.73 2.99 -8.99
N ALA A 440 22.54 4.04 -8.84
CA ALA A 440 23.52 4.15 -7.75
C ALA A 440 22.87 4.50 -6.39
N PHE A 441 21.71 3.90 -6.08
CA PHE A 441 20.93 4.13 -4.87
C PHE A 441 21.34 3.18 -3.75
N ARG A 442 21.42 3.72 -2.54
CA ARG A 442 21.76 2.95 -1.34
C ARG A 442 20.53 2.26 -0.77
N ASP A 443 19.38 2.91 -0.89
CA ASP A 443 18.06 2.34 -0.66
C ASP A 443 17.29 2.38 -1.97
N ALA A 444 17.26 1.26 -2.69
CA ALA A 444 16.74 1.16 -4.04
C ALA A 444 15.29 1.65 -4.16
N VAL A 445 14.45 1.31 -3.17
CA VAL A 445 13.03 1.62 -3.22
C VAL A 445 12.80 3.06 -2.74
N VAL A 446 13.30 3.41 -1.56
CA VAL A 446 13.02 4.72 -0.97
C VAL A 446 13.73 5.84 -1.73
N ASP A 447 14.99 5.66 -2.13
CA ASP A 447 15.73 6.71 -2.84
C ASP A 447 15.15 6.95 -4.24
N GLU A 448 14.65 5.92 -4.94
CA GLU A 448 14.02 6.10 -6.25
C GLU A 448 12.69 6.85 -6.14
N ILE A 449 11.84 6.47 -5.17
CA ILE A 449 10.59 7.19 -4.88
C ILE A 449 10.90 8.64 -4.47
N MET A 450 11.90 8.86 -3.61
CA MET A 450 12.32 10.19 -3.17
C MET A 450 12.82 11.05 -4.35
N ALA A 451 13.64 10.49 -5.23
CA ALA A 451 14.14 11.19 -6.42
C ALA A 451 13.00 11.54 -7.39
N HIS A 452 11.99 10.68 -7.50
CA HIS A 452 10.78 10.95 -8.26
C HIS A 452 9.98 12.11 -7.64
N TYR A 453 9.76 12.09 -6.32
CA TYR A 453 9.04 13.16 -5.62
C TYR A 453 9.72 14.52 -5.69
N GLN A 454 11.05 14.58 -5.66
CA GLN A 454 11.77 15.85 -5.83
C GLN A 454 11.41 16.55 -7.15
N ILE A 455 11.09 15.77 -8.19
CA ILE A 455 10.62 16.29 -9.48
C ILE A 455 9.15 16.70 -9.39
N ILE A 456 8.27 15.84 -8.84
CA ILE A 456 6.85 16.16 -8.64
C ILE A 456 6.69 17.46 -7.83
N MET A 457 7.39 17.60 -6.70
CA MET A 457 7.32 18.77 -5.81
C MET A 457 7.71 20.06 -6.53
N LYS A 458 8.69 20.00 -7.44
CA LYS A 458 9.07 21.15 -8.25
C LYS A 458 8.00 21.45 -9.31
N ASN A 459 7.53 20.42 -10.01
CA ASN A 459 6.57 20.56 -11.10
C ASN A 459 5.20 21.04 -10.60
N LYS A 460 4.71 20.52 -9.46
CA LYS A 460 3.44 20.96 -8.84
C LYS A 460 3.46 22.45 -8.51
N GLY A 461 4.58 22.97 -7.98
CA GLY A 461 4.75 24.40 -7.70
C GLY A 461 4.81 25.26 -8.96
N LEU A 462 5.30 24.73 -10.09
CA LEU A 462 5.25 25.41 -11.38
C LEU A 462 3.83 25.45 -11.95
N VAL A 463 3.09 24.34 -11.87
CA VAL A 463 1.68 24.24 -12.30
C VAL A 463 0.80 25.20 -11.51
N GLU A 464 0.89 25.19 -10.17
CA GLU A 464 0.12 26.09 -9.32
C GLU A 464 0.37 27.56 -9.68
N LYS A 465 1.64 27.92 -9.87
CA LYS A 465 2.04 29.27 -10.27
C LYS A 465 1.54 29.64 -11.66
N GLN A 466 1.59 28.71 -12.61
CA GLN A 466 1.09 28.92 -13.97
C GLN A 466 -0.41 29.19 -13.97
N ILE A 467 -1.20 28.42 -13.21
CA ILE A 467 -2.64 28.61 -13.07
C ILE A 467 -2.95 29.98 -12.45
N GLY A 468 -2.21 30.38 -11.41
CA GLY A 468 -2.33 31.71 -10.82
C GLY A 468 -2.00 32.85 -11.80
N ASP A 469 -0.92 32.74 -12.57
CA ASP A 469 -0.57 33.72 -13.60
C ASP A 469 -1.63 33.75 -14.72
N TYR A 470 -2.18 32.59 -15.10
CA TYR A 470 -3.26 32.49 -16.09
C TYR A 470 -4.54 33.18 -15.60
N GLN A 471 -4.91 32.99 -14.33
CA GLN A 471 -6.04 33.69 -13.71
C GLN A 471 -5.90 35.22 -13.85
N LEU A 472 -4.74 35.75 -13.50
CA LEU A 472 -4.45 37.18 -13.60
C LEU A 472 -4.51 37.68 -15.05
N GLN A 473 -4.05 36.86 -16.00
CA GLN A 473 -4.13 37.17 -17.43
C GLN A 473 -5.59 37.26 -17.90
N ILE A 474 -6.45 36.32 -17.51
CA ILE A 474 -7.89 36.35 -17.83
C ILE A 474 -8.54 37.62 -17.27
N GLN A 475 -8.27 37.94 -16.00
CA GLN A 475 -8.83 39.13 -15.34
C GLN A 475 -8.37 40.43 -16.02
N ALA A 476 -7.11 40.51 -16.44
CA ALA A 476 -6.59 41.66 -17.18
C ALA A 476 -7.27 41.82 -18.55
N VAL A 477 -7.48 40.72 -19.28
CA VAL A 477 -8.21 40.73 -20.57
C VAL A 477 -9.68 41.13 -20.35
N ALA A 478 -10.33 40.59 -19.31
CA ALA A 478 -11.70 40.96 -18.95
C ALA A 478 -11.82 42.46 -18.68
N GLN A 479 -10.93 43.03 -17.86
CA GLN A 479 -10.93 44.47 -17.55
C GLN A 479 -10.70 45.31 -18.81
N THR A 480 -9.80 44.87 -19.69
CA THR A 480 -9.55 45.54 -20.97
C THR A 480 -10.81 45.58 -21.85
N PHE A 481 -11.57 44.49 -21.94
CA PHE A 481 -12.83 44.44 -22.69
C PHE A 481 -13.81 45.49 -22.18
N LYS A 482 -13.95 45.60 -20.85
CA LYS A 482 -14.82 46.59 -20.21
C LYS A 482 -14.39 48.02 -20.51
N ASP A 483 -13.10 48.31 -20.40
CA ASP A 483 -12.57 49.66 -20.63
C ASP A 483 -12.76 50.10 -22.09
N GLN A 484 -12.50 49.20 -23.05
CA GLN A 484 -12.70 49.46 -24.47
C GLN A 484 -14.17 49.68 -24.82
N ASP A 485 -15.08 48.87 -24.26
CA ASP A 485 -16.53 49.03 -24.44
C ASP A 485 -17.02 50.39 -23.90
N GLN A 486 -16.58 50.76 -22.69
CA GLN A 486 -16.91 52.06 -22.09
C GLN A 486 -16.37 53.24 -22.89
N LEU A 487 -15.14 53.14 -23.41
CA LEU A 487 -14.54 54.15 -24.27
C LEU A 487 -15.32 54.28 -25.59
N LEU A 488 -15.66 53.16 -26.23
CA LEU A 488 -16.45 53.14 -27.47
C LEU A 488 -17.83 53.75 -27.24
N GLY A 489 -18.54 53.33 -26.20
CA GLY A 489 -19.84 53.89 -25.83
C GLY A 489 -19.78 55.39 -25.53
N SER A 490 -18.71 55.85 -24.89
CA SER A 490 -18.48 57.29 -24.64
C SER A 490 -18.17 58.06 -25.92
N SER A 491 -17.37 57.52 -26.83
CA SER A 491 -17.12 58.12 -28.15
C SER A 491 -18.38 58.22 -28.99
N ILE A 492 -19.23 57.19 -28.97
CA ILE A 492 -20.54 57.19 -29.64
C ILE A 492 -21.45 58.28 -29.06
N ARG A 493 -21.61 58.33 -27.73
CA ARG A 493 -22.44 59.35 -27.05
C ARG A 493 -21.99 60.77 -27.34
N THR A 494 -20.68 60.99 -27.40
CA THR A 494 -20.08 62.32 -27.63
C THR A 494 -19.88 62.65 -29.11
N LYS A 495 -20.19 61.72 -30.03
CA LYS A 495 -19.90 61.81 -31.47
C LYS A 495 -18.43 62.16 -31.76
N SER A 496 -17.51 61.74 -30.90
CA SER A 496 -16.08 61.95 -31.05
C SER A 496 -15.44 60.79 -31.81
N LYS A 497 -14.27 61.02 -32.42
CA LYS A 497 -13.49 59.92 -33.02
C LYS A 497 -13.06 58.96 -31.91
N PHE A 498 -13.38 57.68 -32.09
CA PHE A 498 -12.83 56.63 -31.25
C PHE A 498 -11.31 56.60 -31.41
N SER A 499 -10.59 56.80 -30.30
CA SER A 499 -9.15 56.62 -30.22
C SER A 499 -8.90 55.47 -29.26
N GLY A 500 -9.16 54.24 -29.71
CA GLY A 500 -8.91 53.05 -28.91
C GLY A 500 -7.45 52.97 -28.50
N THR A 501 -7.19 52.65 -27.23
CA THR A 501 -5.85 52.39 -26.75
C THR A 501 -5.39 51.05 -27.31
N ARG A 502 -4.16 50.98 -27.84
CA ARG A 502 -3.55 49.69 -28.22
C ARG A 502 -3.32 48.90 -26.94
N VAL A 503 -3.99 47.75 -26.83
CA VAL A 503 -3.85 46.86 -25.68
C VAL A 503 -2.52 46.14 -25.80
N GLU A 504 -1.65 46.28 -24.79
CA GLU A 504 -0.51 45.38 -24.63
C GLU A 504 -1.03 44.05 -24.05
N ILE A 505 -1.08 43.03 -24.89
CA ILE A 505 -1.35 41.66 -24.46
C ILE A 505 -0.09 41.17 -23.76
N GLN A 506 -0.19 40.75 -22.50
CA GLN A 506 0.95 40.13 -21.84
C GLN A 506 1.33 38.85 -22.57
N PRO A 507 2.63 38.64 -22.87
CA PRO A 507 3.08 37.43 -23.54
C PRO A 507 2.79 36.21 -22.68
N VAL A 508 2.41 35.10 -23.32
CA VAL A 508 2.27 33.80 -22.65
C VAL A 508 3.63 33.42 -22.06
N LYS A 509 3.65 33.20 -20.75
CA LYS A 509 4.86 32.80 -20.04
C LYS A 509 5.01 31.28 -20.09
N GLU A 510 6.20 30.80 -20.44
CA GLU A 510 6.48 29.37 -20.48
C GLU A 510 6.81 28.82 -19.08
N TYR A 511 6.29 27.62 -18.82
CA TYR A 511 6.47 26.87 -17.59
C TYR A 511 6.96 25.45 -17.91
N PRO A 512 8.24 25.27 -18.28
CA PRO A 512 8.74 23.94 -18.62
C PRO A 512 8.79 23.06 -17.39
N LEU A 513 8.07 21.94 -17.43
CA LEU A 513 8.15 20.89 -16.42
C LEU A 513 9.35 19.97 -16.69
N LEU A 514 9.89 19.37 -15.63
CA LEU A 514 10.93 18.36 -15.75
C LEU A 514 10.29 16.99 -15.98
N ASP A 515 10.81 16.22 -16.93
CA ASP A 515 10.48 14.80 -17.04
C ASP A 515 11.12 14.01 -15.89
N SER A 516 10.38 13.03 -15.36
CA SER A 516 10.93 12.11 -14.37
C SER A 516 11.46 10.83 -15.03
N PRO A 517 12.74 10.46 -14.85
CA PRO A 517 13.28 9.20 -15.34
C PRO A 517 13.01 8.01 -14.39
N TYR A 518 12.40 8.26 -13.22
CA TYR A 518 12.20 7.31 -12.14
C TYR A 518 10.77 6.74 -12.11
N MET A 519 10.56 5.67 -11.32
CA MET A 519 9.24 5.05 -11.10
C MET A 519 8.58 4.53 -12.39
N LYS A 520 9.39 4.07 -13.35
CA LYS A 520 8.88 3.55 -14.64
C LYS A 520 8.05 2.28 -14.52
N VAL A 521 8.34 1.47 -13.49
CA VAL A 521 7.57 0.26 -13.14
C VAL A 521 6.53 0.55 -12.05
N ARG A 522 6.24 1.83 -11.80
CA ARG A 522 5.32 2.31 -10.78
C ARG A 522 5.61 1.72 -9.39
N MET A 523 4.57 1.51 -8.58
CA MET A 523 4.67 0.91 -7.24
C MET A 523 4.97 -0.60 -7.24
N GLN A 524 5.09 -1.25 -8.41
CA GLN A 524 5.64 -2.61 -8.50
C GLN A 524 7.15 -2.65 -8.24
N LEU A 525 7.82 -1.48 -8.17
CA LEU A 525 9.23 -1.34 -7.83
C LEU A 525 9.63 -2.14 -6.58
N LYS A 526 8.81 -2.11 -5.53
CA LYS A 526 9.09 -2.78 -4.26
C LYS A 526 9.15 -4.30 -4.43
N GLU A 527 8.14 -4.87 -5.09
CA GLU A 527 8.05 -6.32 -5.35
C GLU A 527 9.16 -6.80 -6.29
N ILE A 528 9.41 -6.07 -7.38
CA ILE A 528 10.48 -6.40 -8.33
C ILE A 528 11.85 -6.38 -7.64
N HIS A 529 12.12 -5.36 -6.81
CA HIS A 529 13.37 -5.27 -6.07
C HIS A 529 13.49 -6.38 -5.02
N LEU A 530 12.41 -6.66 -4.27
CA LEU A 530 12.33 -7.75 -3.32
C LEU A 530 12.73 -9.09 -3.98
N ASP A 531 12.12 -9.44 -5.10
CA ASP A 531 12.39 -10.69 -5.81
C ASP A 531 13.85 -10.80 -6.25
N LEU A 532 14.35 -9.79 -6.95
CA LEU A 532 15.69 -9.81 -7.53
C LEU A 532 16.79 -9.80 -6.45
N ALA A 533 16.63 -8.99 -5.40
CA ALA A 533 17.60 -8.91 -4.32
C ALA A 533 17.60 -10.21 -3.51
N PHE A 534 16.42 -10.76 -3.22
CA PHE A 534 16.29 -11.94 -2.37
C PHE A 534 16.79 -13.22 -3.05
N GLU A 535 16.52 -13.42 -4.34
CA GLU A 535 17.04 -14.57 -5.09
C GLU A 535 18.57 -14.64 -5.01
N VAL A 536 19.23 -13.48 -5.16
CA VAL A 536 20.70 -13.43 -5.10
C VAL A 536 21.21 -13.64 -3.68
N PHE A 537 20.53 -13.08 -2.67
CA PHE A 537 20.86 -13.28 -1.27
C PHE A 537 20.75 -14.75 -0.86
N GLU A 538 19.66 -15.43 -1.19
CA GLU A 538 19.42 -16.84 -0.90
C GLU A 538 20.56 -17.71 -1.47
N LYS A 539 20.82 -17.55 -2.78
CA LYS A 539 21.82 -18.33 -3.51
C LYS A 539 23.23 -18.10 -2.97
N SER A 540 23.57 -16.85 -2.65
CA SER A 540 24.87 -16.48 -2.10
C SER A 540 25.05 -17.01 -0.67
N SER A 541 24.00 -16.94 0.15
CA SER A 541 24.01 -17.41 1.54
C SER A 541 24.21 -18.92 1.60
N HIS A 542 23.50 -19.67 0.76
CA HIS A 542 23.70 -21.12 0.64
C HIS A 542 25.11 -21.48 0.16
N SER A 543 25.62 -20.78 -0.85
CA SER A 543 26.95 -21.01 -1.40
C SER A 543 28.05 -20.74 -0.37
N LEU A 544 27.82 -19.82 0.56
CA LEU A 544 28.75 -19.48 1.63
C LEU A 544 28.72 -20.51 2.78
N ILE A 545 27.53 -20.87 3.27
CA ILE A 545 27.37 -21.63 4.53
C ILE A 545 27.46 -23.14 4.32
N LYS A 546 26.86 -23.69 3.25
CA LYS A 546 26.79 -25.15 3.04
C LYS A 546 28.17 -25.83 2.98
N PRO A 547 29.19 -25.29 2.27
CA PRO A 547 30.52 -25.91 2.26
C PRO A 547 31.16 -25.99 3.65
N ILE A 548 30.94 -24.97 4.49
CA ILE A 548 31.48 -24.91 5.85
C ILE A 548 30.80 -25.96 6.73
N LEU A 549 29.47 -26.08 6.66
CA LEU A 549 28.72 -27.10 7.39
C LEU A 549 29.13 -28.52 6.98
N ASN A 550 29.34 -28.78 5.69
CA ASN A 550 29.83 -30.07 5.22
C ASN A 550 31.22 -30.40 5.77
N SER A 551 32.12 -29.42 5.80
CA SER A 551 33.45 -29.57 6.41
C SER A 551 33.37 -29.93 7.89
N LEU A 552 32.52 -29.23 8.65
CA LEU A 552 32.27 -29.51 10.07
C LEU A 552 31.76 -30.95 10.30
N LYS A 553 30.80 -31.41 9.49
CA LYS A 553 30.26 -32.78 9.58
C LYS A 553 31.32 -33.84 9.32
N ILE A 554 32.18 -33.63 8.31
CA ILE A 554 33.29 -34.54 7.99
C ILE A 554 34.27 -34.65 9.16
N ILE A 555 34.65 -33.52 9.76
CA ILE A 555 35.56 -33.50 10.91
C ILE A 555 34.93 -34.22 12.10
N LEU A 556 33.67 -33.96 12.42
CA LEU A 556 32.97 -34.65 13.51
C LEU A 556 32.93 -36.17 13.31
N TRP A 557 32.60 -36.65 12.12
CA TRP A 557 32.64 -38.08 11.80
C TRP A 557 34.04 -38.68 11.92
N SER A 558 35.08 -37.94 11.53
CA SER A 558 36.48 -38.35 11.71
C SER A 558 36.81 -38.54 13.20
N VAL A 559 36.44 -37.56 14.04
CA VAL A 559 36.63 -37.64 15.50
C VAL A 559 35.86 -38.82 16.11
N GLU A 560 34.59 -38.99 15.75
CA GLU A 560 33.76 -40.10 16.24
C GLU A 560 34.39 -41.46 15.89
N SER A 561 34.83 -41.66 14.65
CA SER A 561 35.47 -42.92 14.21
C SER A 561 36.80 -43.18 14.92
N LEU A 562 37.60 -42.14 15.17
CA LEU A 562 38.84 -42.26 15.92
C LEU A 562 38.58 -42.58 17.41
N LEU A 563 37.52 -42.02 18.01
CA LEU A 563 37.12 -42.33 19.38
C LEU A 563 36.63 -43.76 19.54
N GLU A 564 35.85 -44.27 18.57
CA GLU A 564 35.46 -45.68 18.53
C GLU A 564 36.68 -46.60 18.44
N THR A 565 37.65 -46.24 17.60
CA THR A 565 38.92 -46.99 17.45
C THR A 565 39.73 -46.97 18.75
N ALA A 566 39.84 -45.82 19.41
CA ALA A 566 40.52 -45.71 20.71
C ALA A 566 39.81 -46.56 21.78
N SER A 567 38.49 -46.46 21.86
CA SER A 567 37.67 -47.24 22.79
C SER A 567 37.78 -48.75 22.54
N ALA A 568 37.77 -49.19 21.28
CA ALA A 568 37.95 -50.60 20.91
C ALA A 568 39.35 -51.10 21.30
N THR A 569 40.40 -50.30 21.07
CA THR A 569 41.78 -50.61 21.45
C THR A 569 41.92 -50.77 22.97
N ILE A 570 41.31 -49.87 23.75
CA ILE A 570 41.31 -49.93 25.21
C ILE A 570 40.50 -51.12 25.73
N ARG A 571 39.34 -51.43 25.12
CA ARG A 571 38.54 -52.63 25.47
C ARG A 571 39.29 -53.93 25.18
N GLY A 572 40.11 -53.96 24.12
CA GLY A 572 40.97 -55.08 23.77
C GLY A 572 41.94 -55.50 24.87
N ALA A 573 42.31 -54.59 25.77
CA ALA A 573 43.13 -54.88 26.95
C ALA A 573 42.49 -55.86 27.95
N LYS A 574 41.16 -56.06 27.90
CA LYS A 574 40.46 -57.05 28.72
C LYS A 574 40.61 -58.49 28.19
N ASN A 575 41.04 -58.67 26.94
CA ASN A 575 41.13 -59.98 26.27
C ASN A 575 42.50 -60.66 26.44
N ILE A 576 43.26 -60.33 27.49
CA ILE A 576 44.55 -60.98 27.79
C ILE A 576 44.28 -62.42 28.23
N GLY A 577 44.21 -63.33 27.25
CA GLY A 577 43.88 -64.73 27.46
C GLY A 577 45.01 -65.50 28.14
N LEU A 578 44.85 -65.83 29.42
CA LEU A 578 45.62 -66.88 30.08
C LEU A 578 45.00 -68.25 29.74
N TYR A 579 45.16 -68.70 28.48
CA TYR A 579 44.72 -70.02 28.01
C TYR A 579 45.68 -71.16 28.44
N GLY A 580 46.05 -71.21 29.71
CA GLY A 580 46.87 -72.29 30.28
C GLY A 580 46.39 -72.65 31.68
N ASN A 581 46.42 -73.95 32.03
CA ASN A 581 46.05 -74.43 33.37
C ASN A 581 47.02 -73.86 34.43
N ILE A 582 46.63 -72.75 35.06
CA ILE A 582 47.38 -72.11 36.14
C ILE A 582 47.01 -72.78 37.49
N PRO A 583 47.99 -73.26 38.28
CA PRO A 583 47.75 -73.83 39.62
C PRO A 583 47.03 -72.86 40.57
N GLY A 584 46.20 -73.37 41.49
CA GLY A 584 45.34 -72.57 42.38
C GLY A 584 46.02 -71.55 43.32
N LEU A 585 47.35 -71.60 43.47
CA LEU A 585 48.15 -70.61 44.21
C LEU A 585 48.50 -69.36 43.37
N ILE A 586 48.40 -69.45 42.05
CA ILE A 586 48.70 -68.36 41.12
C ILE A 586 47.40 -67.68 40.64
N ALA A 587 46.27 -68.40 40.61
CA ALA A 587 44.96 -67.86 40.24
C ALA A 587 44.52 -66.62 41.04
N SER A 588 44.86 -66.52 42.34
CA SER A 588 44.51 -65.36 43.19
C SER A 588 45.36 -64.11 42.94
N LEU A 589 46.59 -64.27 42.41
CA LEU A 589 47.43 -63.15 41.97
C LEU A 589 46.88 -62.55 40.67
N PHE A 590 46.38 -63.39 39.77
CA PHE A 590 45.77 -62.97 38.51
C PHE A 590 44.34 -62.44 38.67
N SER A 591 43.52 -62.97 39.61
CA SER A 591 42.18 -62.40 39.85
C SER A 591 42.22 -60.95 40.35
N ASN A 592 43.14 -60.63 41.28
CA ASN A 592 43.35 -59.27 41.76
C ASN A 592 43.94 -58.35 40.67
N PHE A 593 44.67 -58.92 39.71
CA PHE A 593 45.19 -58.21 38.55
C PHE A 593 44.09 -57.91 37.54
N ASP A 594 43.25 -58.90 37.21
CA ASP A 594 42.08 -58.74 36.34
C ASP A 594 41.14 -57.64 36.88
N ASP A 595 40.89 -57.60 38.19
CA ASP A 595 40.10 -56.54 38.82
C ASP A 595 40.76 -55.14 38.74
N LYS A 596 42.10 -55.07 38.71
CA LYS A 596 42.83 -53.81 38.51
C LYS A 596 42.79 -53.38 37.04
N VAL A 597 42.98 -54.31 36.10
CA VAL A 597 42.88 -54.06 34.66
C VAL A 597 41.47 -53.64 34.29
N ASN A 598 40.43 -54.33 34.79
CA ASN A 598 39.03 -53.98 34.54
C ASN A 598 38.68 -52.57 35.04
N ARG A 599 39.16 -52.19 36.23
CA ARG A 599 38.99 -50.83 36.76
C ARG A 599 39.73 -49.80 35.92
N ALA A 600 41.01 -50.03 35.59
CA ALA A 600 41.80 -49.10 34.79
C ALA A 600 41.27 -48.95 33.36
N VAL A 601 40.74 -50.00 32.76
CA VAL A 601 40.04 -49.95 31.46
C VAL A 601 38.77 -49.10 31.57
N ASN A 602 37.96 -49.31 32.61
CA ASN A 602 36.74 -48.51 32.80
C ASN A 602 37.07 -47.02 33.09
N ASP A 603 38.13 -46.75 33.87
CA ASP A 603 38.61 -45.40 34.15
C ASP A 603 39.14 -44.69 32.88
N ALA A 604 39.75 -45.45 31.96
CA ALA A 604 40.21 -44.94 30.66
C ALA A 604 39.08 -44.73 29.65
N LEU A 605 38.01 -45.54 29.70
CA LEU A 605 36.85 -45.43 28.81
C LEU A 605 35.90 -44.32 29.21
N ARG A 606 35.68 -44.07 30.50
CA ARG A 606 34.68 -43.08 30.96
C ARG A 606 34.84 -41.68 30.32
N PRO A 607 36.04 -41.07 30.25
CA PRO A 607 36.19 -39.77 29.59
C PRO A 607 35.96 -39.84 28.07
N LEU A 608 36.18 -40.99 27.43
CA LEU A 608 35.88 -41.21 26.01
C LEU A 608 34.37 -41.34 25.76
N ASP A 609 33.63 -41.95 26.68
CA ASP A 609 32.17 -42.02 26.60
C ASP A 609 31.53 -40.61 26.78
N GLU A 610 32.06 -39.80 27.71
CA GLU A 610 31.65 -38.39 27.91
C GLU A 610 31.96 -37.51 26.68
N LEU A 611 33.12 -37.74 26.05
CA LEU A 611 33.52 -37.13 24.78
C LEU A 611 32.54 -37.45 23.66
N ALA A 612 32.21 -38.74 23.48
CA ALA A 612 31.31 -39.20 22.43
C ALA A 612 29.91 -38.59 22.56
N SER A 613 29.37 -38.54 23.80
CA SER A 613 28.08 -37.90 24.09
C SER A 613 28.07 -36.40 23.77
N THR A 614 29.15 -35.69 24.08
CA THR A 614 29.26 -34.26 23.80
C THR A 614 29.41 -33.99 22.29
N LEU A 615 30.15 -34.85 21.56
CA LEU A 615 30.27 -34.78 20.11
C LEU A 615 28.95 -35.05 19.40
N GLU A 616 28.15 -36.00 19.89
CA GLU A 616 26.81 -36.26 19.39
C GLU A 616 25.93 -35.00 19.49
N GLY A 617 25.96 -34.29 20.62
CA GLY A 617 25.27 -33.01 20.78
C GLY A 617 25.73 -31.93 19.78
N LEU A 618 27.05 -31.78 19.58
CA LEU A 618 27.58 -30.85 18.58
C LEU A 618 27.18 -31.22 17.14
N ARG A 619 27.20 -32.52 16.81
CA ARG A 619 26.76 -33.05 15.52
C ARG A 619 25.29 -32.77 15.29
N ASP A 620 24.45 -32.98 16.29
CA ASP A 620 23.01 -32.71 16.21
C ASP A 620 22.74 -31.23 16.00
N GLY A 621 23.44 -30.34 16.71
CA GLY A 621 23.33 -28.89 16.51
C GLY A 621 23.75 -28.46 15.10
N ILE A 622 24.89 -28.95 14.59
CA ILE A 622 25.35 -28.68 13.22
C ILE A 622 24.37 -29.25 12.16
N ASN A 623 23.80 -30.42 12.41
CA ASN A 623 22.77 -31.00 11.54
C ASN A 623 21.49 -30.18 11.54
N ARG A 624 21.05 -29.66 12.70
CA ARG A 624 19.91 -28.73 12.78
C ARG A 624 20.16 -27.46 11.97
N ILE A 625 21.36 -26.89 12.08
CA ILE A 625 21.74 -25.74 11.23
C ILE A 625 21.64 -26.10 9.76
N ASP A 626 22.25 -27.21 9.33
CA ASP A 626 22.22 -27.58 7.91
C ASP A 626 20.81 -27.85 7.38
N ASN A 627 19.97 -28.52 8.17
CA ASN A 627 18.61 -28.88 7.76
C ASN A 627 17.68 -27.66 7.75
N ASN A 628 17.80 -26.77 8.73
CA ASN A 628 16.86 -25.66 8.92
C ASN A 628 17.33 -24.36 8.28
N PHE A 629 18.57 -24.28 7.77
CA PHE A 629 19.08 -23.04 7.17
C PHE A 629 18.24 -22.56 5.98
N GLY A 630 17.73 -23.48 5.15
CA GLY A 630 16.81 -23.12 4.06
C GLY A 630 15.54 -22.45 4.60
N GLU A 631 14.90 -23.04 5.62
CA GLU A 631 13.71 -22.47 6.25
C GLU A 631 13.99 -21.10 6.90
N VAL A 632 15.17 -20.90 7.50
CA VAL A 632 15.57 -19.58 8.02
C VAL A 632 15.58 -18.53 6.91
N ILE A 633 16.14 -18.87 5.75
CA ILE A 633 16.17 -17.98 4.60
C ILE A 633 14.76 -17.75 4.06
N ASP A 634 13.98 -18.79 3.79
CA ASP A 634 12.62 -18.64 3.25
C ASP A 634 11.72 -17.77 4.14
N ASN A 635 11.79 -17.98 5.46
CA ASN A 635 11.01 -17.21 6.42
C ASN A 635 11.58 -15.82 6.72
N PHE A 636 12.77 -15.49 6.22
CA PHE A 636 13.34 -14.15 6.32
C PHE A 636 12.77 -13.18 5.28
N ARG A 637 12.32 -13.68 4.11
CA ARG A 637 11.80 -12.86 3.00
C ARG A 637 10.67 -11.89 3.40
N PRO A 638 9.64 -12.28 4.17
CA PRO A 638 8.56 -11.36 4.54
C PRO A 638 9.02 -10.20 5.43
N TYR A 639 10.06 -10.41 6.26
CA TYR A 639 10.65 -9.34 7.05
C TYR A 639 11.37 -8.35 6.16
N PHE A 640 12.15 -8.84 5.17
CA PHE A 640 12.79 -7.97 4.20
C PHE A 640 11.77 -7.12 3.43
N ASP A 641 10.66 -7.69 2.98
CA ASP A 641 9.57 -6.92 2.35
C ASP A 641 9.05 -5.79 3.25
N THR A 642 8.82 -6.08 4.53
CA THR A 642 8.34 -5.09 5.51
C THR A 642 9.38 -3.99 5.77
N PHE A 643 10.67 -4.33 5.79
CA PHE A 643 11.74 -3.36 6.03
C PHE A 643 12.20 -2.63 4.77
N LEU A 644 11.88 -3.09 3.55
CA LEU A 644 12.13 -2.33 2.32
C LEU A 644 11.37 -1.01 2.31
N PHE A 645 10.11 -1.05 2.76
CA PHE A 645 9.26 0.10 2.99
C PHE A 645 8.10 -0.36 3.87
N GLN A 646 7.77 0.36 4.95
CA GLN A 646 6.67 -0.04 5.82
C GLN A 646 5.35 -0.12 5.04
N ASN A 647 4.67 -1.28 5.09
CA ASN A 647 3.49 -1.57 4.27
C ASN A 647 2.38 -0.52 4.40
N SER A 648 2.10 -0.03 5.61
CA SER A 648 1.08 1.01 5.82
C SER A 648 1.47 2.34 5.18
N GLY A 649 2.75 2.74 5.29
CA GLY A 649 3.25 3.95 4.63
C GLY A 649 3.19 3.84 3.12
N TYR A 650 3.61 2.69 2.58
CA TYR A 650 3.58 2.41 1.14
C TYR A 650 2.16 2.48 0.55
N TYR A 651 1.20 1.91 1.28
CA TYR A 651 -0.21 1.96 0.89
C TYR A 651 -0.80 3.37 1.02
N ASN A 652 -0.49 4.11 2.08
CA ASN A 652 -0.95 5.49 2.26
C ASN A 652 -0.43 6.41 1.13
N ILE A 653 0.82 6.23 0.70
CA ILE A 653 1.37 6.90 -0.48
C ILE A 653 0.50 6.60 -1.70
N HIS A 654 0.19 5.33 -1.97
CA HIS A 654 -0.69 4.97 -3.09
C HIS A 654 -2.05 5.68 -3.00
N LEU A 655 -2.69 5.70 -1.82
CA LEU A 655 -3.99 6.38 -1.63
C LEU A 655 -3.91 7.87 -1.93
N TYR A 656 -2.91 8.58 -1.38
CA TYR A 656 -2.74 10.01 -1.63
C TYR A 656 -2.49 10.34 -3.10
N ASN A 657 -1.63 9.57 -3.78
CA ASN A 657 -1.36 9.83 -5.20
C ASN A 657 -2.56 9.49 -6.07
N SER A 658 -3.34 8.46 -5.73
CA SER A 658 -4.55 8.14 -6.48
C SER A 658 -5.58 9.27 -6.35
N ALA A 659 -5.81 9.77 -5.13
CA ALA A 659 -6.69 10.92 -4.91
C ALA A 659 -6.18 12.20 -5.59
N ALA A 660 -4.86 12.42 -5.62
CA ALA A 660 -4.26 13.55 -6.34
C ALA A 660 -4.44 13.44 -7.85
N ALA A 661 -4.16 12.26 -8.44
CA ALA A 661 -4.36 11.99 -9.86
C ALA A 661 -5.82 12.20 -10.27
N ASN A 662 -6.77 11.66 -9.50
CA ASN A 662 -8.20 11.84 -9.73
C ASN A 662 -8.61 13.33 -9.81
N ILE A 663 -8.05 14.19 -8.95
CA ILE A 663 -8.28 15.63 -9.02
C ILE A 663 -7.66 16.24 -10.28
N LEU A 664 -6.46 15.82 -10.66
CA LEU A 664 -5.79 16.32 -11.87
C LEU A 664 -6.58 15.95 -13.13
N ASP A 665 -7.10 14.72 -13.21
CA ASP A 665 -7.95 14.22 -14.30
C ASP A 665 -9.24 15.05 -14.43
N ASP A 666 -9.90 15.29 -13.31
CA ASP A 666 -11.09 16.14 -13.26
C ASP A 666 -10.81 17.57 -13.75
N MET A 667 -9.67 18.13 -13.38
CA MET A 667 -9.27 19.48 -13.82
C MET A 667 -8.85 19.52 -15.28
N GLU A 668 -8.29 18.42 -15.80
CA GLU A 668 -8.07 18.25 -17.23
C GLU A 668 -9.39 18.29 -18.01
N LEU A 669 -10.43 17.59 -17.54
CA LEU A 669 -11.75 17.61 -18.19
C LEU A 669 -12.32 19.04 -18.26
N LEU A 670 -12.25 19.79 -17.16
CA LEU A 670 -12.68 21.19 -17.12
C LEU A 670 -11.87 22.09 -18.06
N LEU A 671 -10.55 21.92 -18.09
CA LEU A 671 -9.67 22.70 -18.95
C LEU A 671 -9.85 22.39 -20.42
N LYS A 672 -10.22 21.16 -20.79
CA LYS A 672 -10.60 20.81 -22.17
C LYS A 672 -11.82 21.62 -22.64
N ASP A 673 -12.85 21.78 -21.81
CA ASP A 673 -13.99 22.67 -22.13
C ASP A 673 -13.52 24.13 -22.25
N ILE A 674 -12.64 24.60 -21.36
CA ILE A 674 -12.11 25.96 -21.43
C ILE A 674 -11.32 26.22 -22.72
N VAL A 675 -10.41 25.33 -23.09
CA VAL A 675 -9.65 25.40 -24.35
C VAL A 675 -10.62 25.39 -25.54
N HIS A 676 -11.63 24.51 -25.51
CA HIS A 676 -12.64 24.46 -26.56
C HIS A 676 -13.37 25.81 -26.71
N GLN A 677 -13.84 26.41 -25.61
CA GLN A 677 -14.58 27.69 -25.66
C GLN A 677 -13.72 28.87 -26.16
N LEU A 678 -12.43 28.88 -25.80
CA LEU A 678 -11.48 29.92 -26.22
C LEU A 678 -10.98 29.74 -27.66
N SER A 679 -11.01 28.51 -28.18
CA SER A 679 -10.61 28.19 -29.55
C SER A 679 -11.53 28.85 -30.59
N GLU A 680 -11.04 29.03 -31.83
CA GLU A 680 -11.77 29.62 -32.97
C GLU A 680 -12.28 31.07 -32.81
N GLN A 681 -11.92 31.72 -31.70
CA GLN A 681 -12.19 33.14 -31.48
C GLN A 681 -11.24 34.02 -32.30
N LYS A 682 -11.73 35.16 -32.79
CA LYS A 682 -10.95 36.04 -33.70
C LYS A 682 -10.15 37.12 -32.98
N ALA A 683 -10.45 37.36 -31.70
CA ALA A 683 -9.78 38.41 -30.94
C ALA A 683 -8.40 37.94 -30.48
N ASN A 684 -7.34 38.68 -30.84
CA ASN A 684 -5.96 38.34 -30.46
C ASN A 684 -5.76 38.13 -28.95
N ALA A 685 -6.48 38.87 -28.11
CA ALA A 685 -6.43 38.70 -26.67
C ALA A 685 -6.99 37.34 -26.22
N ILE A 686 -8.04 36.84 -26.90
CA ILE A 686 -8.61 35.53 -26.61
C ILE A 686 -7.73 34.41 -27.16
N LEU A 687 -7.11 34.60 -28.32
CA LEU A 687 -6.11 33.66 -28.84
C LEU A 687 -4.93 33.47 -27.88
N ALA A 688 -4.46 34.56 -27.24
CA ALA A 688 -3.42 34.47 -26.21
C ALA A 688 -3.89 33.74 -24.94
N LEU A 689 -5.17 33.90 -24.55
CA LEU A 689 -5.76 33.11 -23.46
C LEU A 689 -5.90 31.63 -23.82
N ASN A 690 -6.22 31.32 -25.09
CA ASN A 690 -6.29 29.95 -25.59
C ASN A 690 -4.92 29.26 -25.51
N GLU A 691 -3.87 29.92 -26.02
CA GLU A 691 -2.49 29.41 -25.94
C GLU A 691 -2.04 29.21 -24.49
N ALA A 692 -2.40 30.12 -23.59
CA ALA A 692 -2.12 29.97 -22.16
C ALA A 692 -2.87 28.77 -21.54
N SER A 693 -4.16 28.56 -21.85
CA SER A 693 -4.91 27.39 -21.37
C SER A 693 -4.39 26.07 -21.92
N GLU A 694 -3.98 26.02 -23.19
CA GLU A 694 -3.35 24.83 -23.78
C GLU A 694 -2.05 24.49 -23.04
N GLY A 695 -1.26 25.52 -22.68
CA GLY A 695 -0.06 25.35 -21.87
C GLY A 695 -0.35 24.86 -20.44
N VAL A 696 -1.45 25.31 -19.81
CA VAL A 696 -1.87 24.82 -18.48
C VAL A 696 -2.32 23.36 -18.57
N LEU A 697 -3.20 23.03 -19.52
CA LEU A 697 -3.71 21.68 -19.74
C LEU A 697 -2.58 20.68 -19.95
N LYS A 698 -1.62 21.00 -20.84
CA LYS A 698 -0.45 20.17 -21.09
C LYS A 698 0.37 19.90 -19.84
N ASN A 699 0.56 20.91 -18.99
CA ASN A 699 1.36 20.77 -17.79
C ASN A 699 0.64 20.00 -16.67
N ILE A 700 -0.69 20.08 -16.61
CA ILE A 700 -1.49 19.21 -15.74
C ILE A 700 -1.36 17.76 -16.18
N GLN A 701 -1.51 17.45 -17.48
CA GLN A 701 -1.31 16.11 -18.03
C GLN A 701 0.07 15.51 -17.70
N ILE A 702 1.13 16.31 -17.85
CA ILE A 702 2.49 15.86 -17.50
C ILE A 702 2.62 15.59 -16.00
N LEU A 703 2.01 16.44 -15.15
CA LEU A 703 2.05 16.23 -13.70
C LEU A 703 1.25 14.99 -13.29
N GLU A 704 0.06 14.81 -13.86
CA GLU A 704 -0.84 13.68 -13.67
C GLU A 704 -0.16 12.37 -14.06
N GLU A 705 0.49 12.29 -15.23
CA GLU A 705 1.30 11.12 -15.62
C GLU A 705 2.41 10.80 -14.61
N GLN A 706 3.03 11.82 -14.01
CA GLN A 706 4.07 11.62 -13.00
C GLN A 706 3.48 11.12 -11.68
N VAL A 707 2.38 11.72 -11.21
CA VAL A 707 1.69 11.29 -10.00
C VAL A 707 1.18 9.84 -10.14
N ASN A 708 0.65 9.48 -11.31
CA ASN A 708 0.19 8.13 -11.65
C ASN A 708 1.31 7.07 -11.67
N ARG A 709 2.60 7.46 -11.61
CA ARG A 709 3.69 6.50 -11.41
C ARG A 709 3.87 6.10 -9.95
N VAL A 710 3.23 6.79 -9.02
CA VAL A 710 3.27 6.46 -7.58
C VAL A 710 1.93 5.88 -7.11
N THR A 711 1.17 5.31 -8.03
CA THR A 711 -0.03 4.50 -7.76
C THR A 711 0.27 3.01 -8.03
N ILE A 712 -0.52 2.12 -7.41
CA ILE A 712 -0.53 0.71 -7.76
C ILE A 712 -1.24 0.59 -9.10
N GLY A 713 -0.58 -0.06 -10.06
CA GLY A 713 -1.09 -0.27 -11.43
C GLY A 713 -1.62 -1.65 -11.66
#